data_AF-A0A6N2K5D7-F1
#
_entry.id   AF-A0A6N2K5D7-F1
#
_cell.length_a   1.000
_cell.length_b   1.000
_cell.length_c   1.000
_cell.angle_alpha   90.00
_cell.angle_beta   90.00
_cell.angle_gamma   90.00
#
_symmetry.space_group_name_H-M   'P 1'
#
loop_
_entity.id
_entity.type
_entity.pdbx_description
1 polymer ?
#
loop_
_entity_poly.entity_id
_entity_poly.type
_entity_poly.pdbx_seq_one_letter_code
_entity_poly.pdbx_strand_id
1 'polypeptide(L)'
;MLRLTTEKARAFNQVVPDFGMLASIISTTTISSNGENVPRDEIQGLVAGCPSEKNWDGSPLYFYKGVWYPFFAIRGALSFQQHFIARDTDIILTSMPKSGTTWLKALAFSVVNRNIYSPTESPLLTTPSHDLVRFFEIDLYSKSQLPDLEQLPSPRIFSSHSHYETLPQSIRSSPGCKIVYICRNPLDQLVSYFHFSRKFKRENVKPLSSIDEGFDNVCRGIQSQGPFWDSVLGYWKASLERPDKVLFLKYEDLKDDITFNLKKLAEFLGLPFSEKEEKEGVIEEISRLCSFDNLRNLEVNRTGVRPLGTPNTTIYDNTGKPLQNSSHHFANPHEVGVGEINPHKALNPGLVFETTTEDYLQFLCYYGYPEKNIRSMSKTNFNCPRINIDRLISNINYPSISISNLDRHKPAQTIKRTVTNVGCPNATYISRVHAPVGLEVKVFPNKIAFVEGLTRVSFKVLFDGKEASNGYNFGSVTWFDGRHSVRLSFASYGPFWDSVLGYWKASLERPDKVGDWCNDLTPSMAERFLKIVEEKLADSGLSFKTTTFSSNGENVPTDEIQGLVAGFPSEKNWDGSPLYFYKGVWYPAFAIRGAISFRQHFIARDTDIILASMPKSGTTWLKALAFSVVNRSIYSPTESPLLTTPPHDLVRFFEVDLYAKHQLPDLEQLPSPRIFSSHSHYEAMPQSIRGSGCKIVYICRNPLDQLVSAFHFFRKFKRENVRPLSSIDDDFDNVCWIRIVLERPDKVLFLKYEDLKDDITFNLKKLAEFLGIPFTDKEEKDGVIEEISKLCSFDNLRNLEVNRTGVRPMGTPNSAFFRKAKVGDWCNDLTPSMAERFLKIVEEKLAGSGLSFKVISSFKSSYFKNSTLSGLSKLAFQYPNTLSQKGPKTLDTKTNIVEIVIN
;
A
#
# COMPACT_ATOMS: atom_id res chain seq x y z
N MET A 1 -39.14 3.62 27.84
CA MET A 1 -38.37 4.40 28.85
C MET A 1 -38.72 5.88 28.72
N LEU A 2 -39.90 6.27 29.19
CA LEU A 2 -40.46 7.62 29.03
C LEU A 2 -41.27 8.02 30.28
N ARG A 3 -40.77 7.66 31.46
CA ARG A 3 -41.46 7.87 32.76
C ARG A 3 -40.55 8.21 33.94
N LEU A 4 -39.29 8.63 33.71
CA LEU A 4 -38.34 8.88 34.81
C LEU A 4 -37.60 10.23 34.79
N THR A 5 -37.97 11.19 33.93
CA THR A 5 -37.23 12.48 33.82
C THR A 5 -38.02 13.72 34.25
N THR A 6 -39.20 13.59 34.85
CA THR A 6 -40.04 14.76 35.19
C THR A 6 -39.90 15.27 36.64
N GLU A 7 -39.06 14.67 37.49
CA GLU A 7 -39.02 15.01 38.94
C GLU A 7 -37.73 15.63 39.48
N LYS A 8 -36.72 15.94 38.66
CA LYS A 8 -35.48 16.59 39.18
C LYS A 8 -35.13 17.96 38.59
N ALA A 9 -36.03 18.59 37.83
CA ALA A 9 -35.82 19.92 37.25
C ALA A 9 -36.34 21.09 38.11
N ARG A 10 -36.59 20.89 39.42
CA ARG A 10 -37.24 21.90 40.29
C ARG A 10 -36.39 22.46 41.44
N ALA A 11 -35.10 22.15 41.52
CA ALA A 11 -34.29 22.50 42.70
C ALA A 11 -33.03 23.36 42.45
N PHE A 12 -32.84 23.96 41.27
CA PHE A 12 -31.60 24.71 40.99
C PHE A 12 -31.80 26.08 40.32
N ASN A 13 -32.83 26.82 40.75
CA ASN A 13 -32.99 28.24 40.46
C ASN A 13 -33.28 29.01 41.76
N GLN A 14 -32.25 29.15 42.61
CA GLN A 14 -32.16 30.19 43.63
C GLN A 14 -30.66 30.43 43.89
N VAL A 15 -30.12 31.49 43.30
CA VAL A 15 -29.32 32.58 43.92
C VAL A 15 -28.86 33.48 42.77
N VAL A 16 -29.53 34.63 42.71
CA VAL A 16 -29.29 35.87 41.94
C VAL A 16 -28.18 36.67 42.69
N PRO A 17 -27.58 37.82 42.29
CA PRO A 17 -27.51 38.59 41.02
C PRO A 17 -26.11 39.17 40.65
N ASP A 18 -26.06 39.76 39.44
CA ASP A 18 -25.47 41.05 39.04
C ASP A 18 -24.05 41.49 39.42
N PHE A 19 -23.29 41.82 38.37
CA PHE A 19 -23.04 43.24 38.11
C PHE A 19 -23.39 43.58 36.66
N GLY A 20 -24.38 44.46 36.51
CA GLY A 20 -24.74 45.11 35.27
C GLY A 20 -23.95 46.40 35.03
N MET A 21 -23.74 46.66 33.74
CA MET A 21 -24.10 47.92 33.06
C MET A 21 -23.18 49.15 33.21
N LEU A 22 -22.41 49.41 32.14
CA LEU A 22 -22.19 50.68 31.40
C LEU A 22 -20.89 50.51 30.59
N ALA A 23 -20.86 50.04 29.34
CA ALA A 23 -21.46 50.65 28.16
C ALA A 23 -21.47 52.18 28.21
N SER A 24 -20.31 52.80 27.98
CA SER A 24 -20.26 54.06 27.22
C SER A 24 -18.90 54.24 26.55
N ILE A 25 -18.96 54.74 25.31
CA ILE A 25 -17.92 55.40 24.53
C ILE A 25 -17.07 54.49 23.63
N ILE A 26 -17.58 54.34 22.41
CA ILE A 26 -16.82 54.13 21.18
C ILE A 26 -15.80 55.27 21.06
N SER A 27 -14.50 54.95 21.11
CA SER A 27 -13.48 55.44 20.18
C SER A 27 -12.11 54.97 20.68
N THR A 28 -11.33 54.38 19.77
CA THR A 28 -9.86 54.22 19.82
C THR A 28 -9.26 53.80 21.17
N THR A 29 -8.95 52.50 21.35
CA THR A 29 -7.63 51.99 21.82
C THR A 29 -7.63 50.46 21.76
N THR A 30 -6.67 49.95 21.01
CA THR A 30 -6.17 48.57 20.92
C THR A 30 -5.69 48.06 22.28
N ILE A 31 -6.15 46.89 22.74
CA ILE A 31 -5.37 46.01 23.63
C ILE A 31 -5.41 44.57 23.10
N SER A 32 -4.20 44.05 22.94
CA SER A 32 -3.76 42.82 22.31
C SER A 32 -4.06 41.54 23.09
N SER A 33 -4.40 40.47 22.36
CA SER A 33 -3.96 39.11 22.68
C SER A 33 -3.25 38.55 21.45
N ASN A 34 -1.92 38.61 21.47
CA ASN A 34 -1.02 38.37 20.35
C ASN A 34 -1.09 36.92 19.83
N GLY A 35 -1.58 36.80 18.60
CA GLY A 35 -1.30 35.75 17.64
C GLY A 35 -1.36 36.41 16.27
N GLU A 36 -0.29 37.14 15.92
CA GLU A 36 -0.21 37.92 14.68
C GLU A 36 -0.37 37.01 13.45
N ASN A 37 -1.55 37.04 12.83
CA ASN A 37 -1.68 36.72 11.42
C ASN A 37 -1.02 37.86 10.63
N VAL A 38 0.25 37.69 10.30
CA VAL A 38 0.97 38.63 9.43
C VAL A 38 0.43 38.52 7.99
N PRO A 39 0.20 39.66 7.30
CA PRO A 39 -0.31 39.68 5.93
C PRO A 39 0.58 38.90 4.96
N ARG A 40 -0.05 38.22 3.99
CA ARG A 40 0.63 37.46 2.92
C ARG A 40 1.59 38.33 2.09
N ASP A 41 1.39 39.64 2.11
CA ASP A 41 2.09 40.65 1.30
C ASP A 41 3.58 40.83 1.68
N GLU A 42 3.95 40.68 2.95
CA GLU A 42 5.33 40.90 3.41
C GLU A 42 6.27 39.75 2.98
N ILE A 43 5.79 38.51 3.02
CA ILE A 43 6.52 37.33 2.50
C ILE A 43 6.62 37.41 0.98
N GLN A 44 5.58 37.94 0.32
CA GLN A 44 5.54 38.08 -1.13
C GLN A 44 6.58 39.09 -1.63
N GLY A 45 6.82 40.17 -0.87
CA GLY A 45 7.94 41.09 -1.10
C GLY A 45 9.32 40.45 -0.90
N LEU A 46 9.50 39.61 0.12
CA LEU A 46 10.77 38.92 0.41
C LEU A 46 11.19 37.93 -0.69
N VAL A 47 10.22 37.28 -1.35
CA VAL A 47 10.49 36.32 -2.43
C VAL A 47 10.39 36.91 -3.84
N ALA A 48 10.05 38.21 -3.96
CA ALA A 48 9.76 38.87 -5.23
C ALA A 48 10.92 38.93 -6.24
N GLY A 49 12.13 38.49 -5.86
CA GLY A 49 13.29 38.38 -6.75
C GLY A 49 14.05 37.05 -6.65
N CYS A 50 13.53 36.08 -5.90
CA CYS A 50 14.22 34.78 -5.73
C CYS A 50 13.89 33.85 -6.91
N PRO A 51 14.87 33.09 -7.45
CA PRO A 51 14.58 32.01 -8.38
C PRO A 51 13.59 31.02 -7.76
N SER A 52 12.60 30.60 -8.54
CA SER A 52 11.55 29.69 -8.07
C SER A 52 11.41 28.46 -8.95
N GLU A 53 11.20 27.31 -8.33
CA GLU A 53 11.02 26.01 -9.01
C GLU A 53 9.88 25.20 -8.37
N LYS A 54 9.40 24.15 -9.05
CA LYS A 54 8.33 23.30 -8.51
C LYS A 54 8.87 22.23 -7.56
N ASN A 55 8.25 22.12 -6.39
CA ASN A 55 8.45 21.00 -5.47
C ASN A 55 7.63 19.76 -5.90
N TRP A 56 7.89 18.62 -5.26
CA TRP A 56 7.15 17.37 -5.46
C TRP A 56 5.65 17.46 -5.20
N ASP A 57 5.23 18.27 -4.24
CA ASP A 57 3.82 18.53 -3.94
C ASP A 57 3.18 19.57 -4.90
N GLY A 58 3.94 19.99 -5.92
CA GLY A 58 3.55 21.00 -6.91
C GLY A 58 3.68 22.44 -6.42
N SER A 59 4.03 22.66 -5.15
CA SER A 59 4.17 24.02 -4.60
C SER A 59 5.52 24.66 -4.95
N PRO A 60 5.62 26.01 -4.96
CA PRO A 60 6.88 26.67 -5.30
C PRO A 60 7.92 26.52 -4.18
N LEU A 61 9.15 26.22 -4.59
CA LEU A 61 10.39 26.40 -3.84
C LEU A 61 11.03 27.71 -4.27
N TYR A 62 11.64 28.42 -3.33
CA TYR A 62 12.37 29.66 -3.57
C TYR A 62 13.84 29.48 -3.17
N PHE A 63 14.74 29.82 -4.07
CA PHE A 63 16.18 29.74 -3.82
C PHE A 63 16.65 31.00 -3.10
N TYR A 64 17.16 30.84 -1.88
CA TYR A 64 17.64 31.93 -1.05
C TYR A 64 18.89 31.50 -0.27
N LYS A 65 19.95 32.31 -0.34
CA LYS A 65 21.25 32.04 0.32
C LYS A 65 21.79 30.62 0.09
N GLY A 66 21.70 30.11 -1.13
CA GLY A 66 22.21 28.78 -1.47
C GLY A 66 21.26 27.62 -1.15
N VAL A 67 20.06 27.88 -0.60
CA VAL A 67 19.13 26.84 -0.15
C VAL A 67 17.75 27.03 -0.78
N TRP A 68 17.10 25.94 -1.14
CA TRP A 68 15.73 25.91 -1.64
C TRP A 68 14.71 25.82 -0.50
N TYR A 69 13.92 26.86 -0.27
CA TYR A 69 12.91 26.90 0.79
C TYR A 69 11.49 26.74 0.24
N PRO A 70 10.61 25.93 0.86
CA PRO A 70 9.18 26.01 0.59
C PRO A 70 8.62 27.31 1.17
N PHE A 71 7.60 27.86 0.50
CA PHE A 71 6.98 29.14 0.88
C PHE A 71 6.65 29.27 2.38
N PHE A 72 6.13 28.20 3.00
CA PHE A 72 5.73 28.23 4.41
C PHE A 72 6.89 28.28 5.40
N ALA A 73 8.11 27.90 4.99
CA ALA A 73 9.27 27.81 5.88
C ALA A 73 10.24 28.98 5.73
N ILE A 74 10.24 29.69 4.59
CA ILE A 74 11.24 30.72 4.31
C ILE A 74 11.20 31.88 5.33
N ARG A 75 10.00 32.32 5.72
CA ARG A 75 9.84 33.37 6.74
C ARG A 75 10.37 32.91 8.09
N GLY A 76 10.01 31.70 8.53
CA GLY A 76 10.47 31.16 9.80
C GLY A 76 11.99 30.98 9.81
N ALA A 77 12.59 30.57 8.68
CA ALA A 77 14.03 30.45 8.54
C ALA A 77 14.75 31.81 8.65
N LEU A 78 14.21 32.85 8.00
CA LEU A 78 14.74 34.22 8.09
C LEU A 78 14.66 34.76 9.52
N SER A 79 13.50 34.62 10.15
CA SER A 79 13.28 35.08 11.52
C SER A 79 14.18 34.34 12.51
N PHE A 80 14.34 33.03 12.34
CA PHE A 80 15.29 32.22 13.11
C PHE A 80 16.73 32.72 12.94
N GLN A 81 17.16 32.96 11.69
CA GLN A 81 18.50 33.46 11.37
C GLN A 81 18.79 34.82 12.02
N GLN A 82 17.79 35.68 12.10
CA GLN A 82 17.95 37.05 12.60
C GLN A 82 17.85 37.17 14.13
N HIS A 83 17.00 36.35 14.76
CA HIS A 83 16.60 36.61 16.14
C HIS A 83 17.02 35.54 17.15
N PHE A 84 17.42 34.35 16.71
CA PHE A 84 17.79 33.30 17.66
C PHE A 84 19.16 33.55 18.32
N ILE A 85 19.17 33.57 19.65
CA ILE A 85 20.37 33.65 20.47
C ILE A 85 20.59 32.32 21.20
N ALA A 86 21.65 31.62 20.83
CA ALA A 86 22.05 30.37 21.45
C ALA A 86 22.58 30.59 22.88
N ARG A 87 22.29 29.64 23.77
CA ARG A 87 22.96 29.45 25.05
C ARG A 87 23.99 28.33 24.93
N ASP A 88 24.99 28.36 25.78
CA ASP A 88 26.03 27.31 25.83
C ASP A 88 25.47 25.93 26.21
N THR A 89 24.31 25.87 26.86
CA THR A 89 23.63 24.61 27.17
C THR A 89 22.69 24.12 26.07
N ASP A 90 22.53 24.84 24.96
CA ASP A 90 21.58 24.44 23.91
C ASP A 90 22.09 23.26 23.08
N ILE A 91 21.17 22.36 22.76
CA ILE A 91 21.40 21.20 21.89
C ILE A 91 20.56 21.37 20.61
N ILE A 92 21.23 21.42 19.46
CA ILE A 92 20.59 21.64 18.16
C ILE A 92 20.66 20.36 17.33
N LEU A 93 19.50 19.75 17.08
CA LEU A 93 19.36 18.56 16.24
C LEU A 93 19.10 18.97 14.80
N THR A 94 20.00 18.60 13.90
CA THR A 94 19.98 19.04 12.50
C THR A 94 19.92 17.83 11.56
N SER A 95 19.19 17.97 10.46
CA SER A 95 19.14 16.94 9.44
C SER A 95 18.58 17.52 8.15
N MET A 96 18.87 16.90 7.02
CA MET A 96 17.99 17.07 5.86
C MET A 96 16.60 16.49 6.16
N PRO A 97 15.52 16.99 5.51
CA PRO A 97 14.21 16.36 5.60
C PRO A 97 14.32 14.88 5.24
N LYS A 98 13.70 14.02 6.06
CA LYS A 98 13.60 12.57 5.86
C LYS A 98 14.89 11.76 6.03
N SER A 99 15.92 12.36 6.64
CA SER A 99 17.16 11.66 7.01
C SER A 99 17.13 10.98 8.40
N GLY A 100 15.96 10.79 9.01
CA GLY A 100 15.82 10.18 10.35
C GLY A 100 15.55 11.15 11.50
N THR A 101 15.10 12.38 11.21
CA THR A 101 14.85 13.44 12.20
C THR A 101 13.97 13.01 13.36
N THR A 102 12.89 12.28 13.09
CA THR A 102 11.95 11.81 14.13
C THR A 102 12.64 10.90 15.14
N TRP A 103 13.53 10.03 14.64
CA TRP A 103 14.26 9.07 15.46
C TRP A 103 15.34 9.78 16.28
N LEU A 104 16.12 10.67 15.65
CA LEU A 104 17.13 11.48 16.34
C LEU A 104 16.50 12.32 17.47
N LYS A 105 15.34 12.95 17.23
CA LYS A 105 14.60 13.71 18.25
C LYS A 105 14.22 12.85 19.44
N ALA A 106 13.67 11.66 19.20
CA ALA A 106 13.26 10.75 20.27
C ALA A 106 14.46 10.26 21.10
N LEU A 107 15.56 9.87 20.42
CA LEU A 107 16.79 9.41 21.08
C LEU A 107 17.43 10.52 21.91
N ALA A 108 17.65 11.70 21.33
CA ALA A 108 18.26 12.82 22.05
C ALA A 108 17.40 13.29 23.22
N PHE A 109 16.07 13.38 23.05
CA PHE A 109 15.15 13.72 24.13
C PHE A 109 15.23 12.71 25.28
N SER A 110 15.24 11.41 24.96
CA SER A 110 15.33 10.35 25.97
C SER A 110 16.67 10.39 26.70
N VAL A 111 17.79 10.57 25.99
CA VAL A 111 19.13 10.68 26.59
C VAL A 111 19.21 11.86 27.56
N VAL A 112 18.69 13.03 27.17
CA VAL A 112 18.74 14.25 28.00
C VAL A 112 17.85 14.15 29.23
N ASN A 113 16.67 13.51 29.10
CA ASN A 113 15.66 13.50 30.17
C ASN A 113 15.56 12.17 30.92
N ARG A 114 16.45 11.19 30.69
CA ARG A 114 16.38 9.85 31.32
C ARG A 114 16.45 9.85 32.86
N ASN A 115 17.03 10.90 33.45
CA ASN A 115 17.07 11.07 34.91
C ASN A 115 15.78 11.69 35.47
N ILE A 116 14.91 12.21 34.61
CA ILE A 116 13.63 12.83 34.97
C ILE A 116 12.48 11.87 34.69
N TYR A 117 12.52 11.19 33.55
CA TYR A 117 11.50 10.24 33.13
C TYR A 117 12.11 8.86 32.92
N SER A 118 11.53 7.85 33.57
CA SER A 118 11.78 6.46 33.21
C SER A 118 11.27 6.20 31.77
N PRO A 119 11.82 5.22 31.03
CA PRO A 119 11.33 4.88 29.70
C PRO A 119 9.83 4.55 29.66
N THR A 120 9.27 4.00 30.74
CA THR A 120 7.84 3.68 30.89
C THR A 120 6.95 4.89 31.16
N GLU A 121 7.51 6.01 31.62
CA GLU A 121 6.79 7.25 31.92
C GLU A 121 7.19 8.39 30.98
N SER A 122 7.94 8.06 29.93
CA SER A 122 8.48 9.04 29.00
C SER A 122 7.37 9.84 28.31
N PRO A 123 7.49 11.17 28.21
CA PRO A 123 6.59 12.01 27.42
C PRO A 123 6.43 11.57 25.96
N LEU A 124 7.37 10.79 25.41
CA LEU A 124 7.26 10.22 24.06
C LEU A 124 6.05 9.29 23.89
N LEU A 125 5.51 8.72 24.97
CA LEU A 125 4.33 7.86 24.96
C LEU A 125 3.03 8.65 24.70
N THR A 126 3.02 9.94 25.08
CA THR A 126 1.82 10.80 25.06
C THR A 126 1.99 12.06 24.20
N THR A 127 3.19 12.34 23.72
CA THR A 127 3.51 13.53 22.91
C THR A 127 4.46 13.16 21.77
N PRO A 128 4.15 13.51 20.50
CA PRO A 128 5.05 13.26 19.38
C PRO A 128 6.42 13.93 19.57
N SER A 129 7.50 13.26 19.13
CA SER A 129 8.86 13.79 19.28
C SER A 129 9.09 15.15 18.61
N HIS A 130 8.30 15.48 17.58
CA HIS A 130 8.32 16.78 16.92
C HIS A 130 7.75 17.93 17.76
N ASP A 131 6.91 17.63 18.75
CA ASP A 131 6.33 18.62 19.67
C ASP A 131 7.18 18.74 20.95
N LEU A 132 7.87 17.67 21.35
CA LEU A 132 8.87 17.70 22.43
C LEU A 132 10.17 18.41 22.03
N VAL A 133 10.63 18.19 20.79
CA VAL A 133 11.79 18.87 20.22
C VAL A 133 11.34 19.67 19.01
N ARG A 134 11.02 20.94 19.23
CA ARG A 134 10.34 21.80 18.25
C ARG A 134 11.30 22.29 17.16
N PHE A 135 10.76 22.54 15.96
CA PHE A 135 11.53 23.11 14.85
C PHE A 135 11.61 24.62 14.97
N PHE A 136 12.76 25.21 14.65
CA PHE A 136 12.86 26.67 14.54
C PHE A 136 12.02 27.19 13.37
N GLU A 137 12.36 26.81 12.16
CA GLU A 137 11.86 27.44 10.94
C GLU A 137 10.45 26.99 10.50
N ILE A 138 10.00 25.82 10.96
CA ILE A 138 8.68 25.27 10.58
C ILE A 138 7.64 25.46 11.70
N ASP A 139 8.06 25.71 12.94
CA ASP A 139 7.13 25.73 14.09
C ASP A 139 7.27 26.97 15.00
N LEU A 140 8.43 27.22 15.60
CA LEU A 140 8.59 28.33 16.54
C LEU A 140 8.54 29.68 15.82
N TYR A 141 9.48 29.89 14.90
CA TYR A 141 9.67 31.16 14.19
C TYR A 141 8.69 31.34 13.01
N SER A 142 7.97 30.29 12.63
CA SER A 142 6.87 30.40 11.65
C SER A 142 5.60 30.96 12.28
N LYS A 143 5.40 30.78 13.59
CA LYS A 143 4.22 31.24 14.35
C LYS A 143 4.40 32.60 15.00
N SER A 144 5.63 32.93 15.41
CA SER A 144 5.99 34.22 16.01
C SER A 144 7.38 34.63 15.53
N GLN A 145 7.61 35.91 15.22
CA GLN A 145 8.96 36.38 14.90
C GLN A 145 9.92 36.30 16.10
N LEU A 146 9.37 36.46 17.30
CA LEU A 146 10.08 36.42 18.57
C LEU A 146 9.35 35.46 19.52
N PRO A 147 9.53 34.13 19.36
CA PRO A 147 8.97 33.18 20.30
C PRO A 147 9.63 33.35 21.67
N ASP A 148 8.83 33.29 22.75
CA ASP A 148 9.38 33.25 24.11
C ASP A 148 10.02 31.88 24.37
N LEU A 149 11.35 31.85 24.41
CA LEU A 149 12.17 30.66 24.65
C LEU A 149 12.78 30.65 26.06
N GLU A 150 12.52 31.66 26.87
CA GLU A 150 13.12 31.83 28.19
C GLU A 150 12.52 30.87 29.22
N GLN A 151 11.24 30.53 29.05
CA GLN A 151 10.49 29.64 29.93
C GLN A 151 10.83 28.14 29.75
N LEU A 152 11.64 27.80 28.74
CA LEU A 152 12.00 26.41 28.47
C LEU A 152 13.11 25.92 29.44
N PRO A 153 12.98 24.71 29.99
CA PRO A 153 13.98 24.15 30.89
C PRO A 153 15.32 23.96 30.16
N SER A 154 16.42 24.15 30.88
CA SER A 154 17.78 23.91 30.36
C SER A 154 18.25 22.48 30.70
N PRO A 155 18.98 21.79 29.81
CA PRO A 155 19.38 22.22 28.47
C PRO A 155 18.18 22.24 27.49
N ARG A 156 18.12 23.26 26.64
CA ARG A 156 17.04 23.38 25.64
C ARG A 156 17.42 22.55 24.42
N ILE A 157 16.48 21.72 23.95
CA ILE A 157 16.67 20.88 22.76
C ILE A 157 15.79 21.42 21.64
N PHE A 158 16.40 21.77 20.52
CA PHE A 158 15.71 22.26 19.34
C PHE A 158 16.09 21.48 18.10
N SER A 159 15.36 21.73 17.00
CA SER A 159 15.68 21.12 15.73
C SER A 159 15.59 22.07 14.55
N SER A 160 16.34 21.77 13.50
CA SER A 160 16.33 22.52 12.24
C SER A 160 16.69 21.65 11.05
N HIS A 161 16.21 22.06 9.87
CA HIS A 161 16.69 21.59 8.58
C HIS A 161 17.65 22.57 7.89
N SER A 162 18.05 23.65 8.58
CA SER A 162 18.97 24.64 8.04
C SER A 162 20.35 24.04 7.73
N HIS A 163 20.98 24.52 6.67
CA HIS A 163 22.37 24.19 6.36
C HIS A 163 23.30 24.82 7.40
N TYR A 164 24.46 24.22 7.62
CA TYR A 164 25.41 24.71 8.61
C TYR A 164 25.77 26.19 8.42
N GLU A 165 26.05 26.61 7.18
CA GLU A 165 26.39 28.01 6.83
C GLU A 165 25.25 29.00 7.06
N THR A 166 24.00 28.53 7.10
CA THR A 166 22.82 29.37 7.34
C THR A 166 22.39 29.38 8.81
N LEU A 167 23.07 28.65 9.69
CA LEU A 167 22.81 28.73 11.13
C LEU A 167 23.21 30.11 11.70
N PRO A 168 22.43 30.64 12.67
CA PRO A 168 22.78 31.84 13.41
C PRO A 168 24.22 31.85 13.90
N GLN A 169 24.87 33.01 13.85
CA GLN A 169 26.25 33.17 14.32
C GLN A 169 26.37 32.82 15.81
N SER A 170 25.31 33.06 16.60
CA SER A 170 25.22 32.69 18.02
C SER A 170 25.39 31.18 18.22
N ILE A 171 24.78 30.34 17.37
CA ILE A 171 24.98 28.87 17.38
C ILE A 171 26.39 28.51 16.94
N ARG A 172 26.87 29.08 15.82
CA ARG A 172 28.18 28.72 15.25
C ARG A 172 29.37 29.14 16.11
N SER A 173 29.25 30.22 16.88
CA SER A 173 30.33 30.79 17.70
C SER A 173 30.29 30.39 19.17
N SER A 174 29.12 29.99 19.69
CA SER A 174 29.00 29.58 21.09
C SER A 174 29.96 28.41 21.40
N PRO A 175 30.74 28.48 22.49
CA PRO A 175 31.66 27.40 22.86
C PRO A 175 30.93 26.17 23.39
N GLY A 176 29.81 26.33 24.10
CA GLY A 176 29.10 25.20 24.72
C GLY A 176 28.03 24.57 23.83
N CYS A 177 27.37 25.34 22.96
CA CYS A 177 26.21 24.87 22.20
C CYS A 177 26.59 23.71 21.27
N LYS A 178 25.92 22.56 21.46
CA LYS A 178 26.18 21.31 20.75
C LYS A 178 25.25 21.15 19.54
N ILE A 179 25.79 20.62 18.45
CA ILE A 179 25.05 20.33 17.23
C ILE A 179 25.16 18.84 16.93
N VAL A 180 24.03 18.18 16.71
CA VAL A 180 23.99 16.79 16.24
C VAL A 180 23.36 16.77 14.86
N TYR A 181 24.11 16.32 13.85
CA TYR A 181 23.62 16.17 12.49
C TYR A 181 23.42 14.69 12.16
N ILE A 182 22.25 14.32 11.64
CA ILE A 182 21.99 12.97 11.10
C ILE A 182 21.85 13.00 9.58
N CYS A 183 22.70 12.20 8.93
CA CYS A 183 22.67 11.95 7.49
C CYS A 183 22.05 10.58 7.19
N ARG A 184 21.45 10.43 6.01
CA ARG A 184 20.96 9.14 5.49
C ARG A 184 21.48 8.95 4.08
N ASN A 185 21.57 7.71 3.60
CA ASN A 185 21.86 7.41 2.20
C ASN A 185 21.02 8.32 1.26
N PRO A 186 21.65 8.99 0.28
CA PRO A 186 20.99 9.97 -0.57
C PRO A 186 19.80 9.40 -1.37
N LEU A 187 19.87 8.13 -1.80
CA LEU A 187 18.79 7.49 -2.54
C LEU A 187 17.59 7.16 -1.63
N ASP A 188 17.85 6.61 -0.43
CA ASP A 188 16.80 6.34 0.55
C ASP A 188 16.13 7.62 1.05
N GLN A 189 16.91 8.68 1.25
CA GLN A 189 16.38 9.99 1.62
C GLN A 189 15.48 10.56 0.51
N LEU A 190 15.94 10.55 -0.74
CA LEU A 190 15.19 11.02 -1.90
C LEU A 190 13.81 10.34 -1.99
N VAL A 191 13.80 9.01 -1.93
CA VAL A 191 12.57 8.22 -2.03
C VAL A 191 11.64 8.47 -0.83
N SER A 192 12.19 8.56 0.37
CA SER A 192 11.44 8.91 1.57
C SER A 192 10.82 10.31 1.48
N TYR A 193 11.54 11.28 0.91
CA TYR A 193 11.06 12.64 0.69
C TYR A 193 10.00 12.75 -0.39
N PHE A 194 10.16 12.03 -1.51
CA PHE A 194 9.13 11.94 -2.54
C PHE A 194 7.80 11.43 -1.96
N HIS A 195 7.82 10.28 -1.27
CA HIS A 195 6.60 9.69 -0.70
C HIS A 195 5.99 10.55 0.41
N PHE A 196 6.83 11.17 1.24
CA PHE A 196 6.36 12.10 2.26
C PHE A 196 5.68 13.33 1.66
N SER A 197 6.26 13.92 0.61
CA SER A 197 5.74 15.14 -0.03
C SER A 197 4.35 14.92 -0.65
N ARG A 198 4.07 13.70 -1.14
CA ARG A 198 2.74 13.35 -1.71
C ARG A 198 1.61 13.28 -0.68
N LYS A 199 1.94 13.23 0.62
CA LYS A 199 0.92 13.27 1.69
C LYS A 199 0.30 14.67 1.83
N PHE A 200 0.96 15.71 1.34
CA PHE A 200 0.45 17.09 1.36
C PHE A 200 -0.48 17.32 0.15
N LYS A 201 -1.80 17.25 0.37
CA LYS A 201 -2.80 17.66 -0.62
C LYS A 201 -3.12 19.15 -0.44
N ARG A 202 -2.84 19.98 -1.45
CA ARG A 202 -3.22 21.40 -1.47
C ARG A 202 -4.33 21.61 -2.50
N GLU A 203 -5.33 22.42 -2.16
CA GLU A 203 -6.37 22.81 -3.10
C GLU A 203 -5.74 23.52 -4.31
N ASN A 204 -6.16 23.14 -5.53
CA ASN A 204 -5.76 23.76 -6.80
C ASN A 204 -4.27 23.62 -7.21
N VAL A 205 -3.48 22.74 -6.57
CA VAL A 205 -2.10 22.44 -6.98
C VAL A 205 -1.96 20.94 -7.22
N LYS A 206 -1.58 20.55 -8.45
CA LYS A 206 -1.38 19.14 -8.82
C LYS A 206 0.06 18.72 -8.44
N PRO A 207 0.23 17.72 -7.55
CA PRO A 207 1.56 17.20 -7.25
C PRO A 207 2.15 16.50 -8.46
N LEU A 208 3.49 16.37 -8.50
CA LEU A 208 4.18 15.61 -9.54
C LEU A 208 3.67 14.16 -9.53
N SER A 209 3.44 13.63 -10.72
CA SER A 209 2.71 12.38 -10.95
C SER A 209 3.56 11.13 -10.76
N SER A 210 4.87 11.22 -11.05
CA SER A 210 5.88 10.17 -10.84
C SER A 210 7.19 10.76 -10.29
N ILE A 211 8.12 9.88 -9.88
CA ILE A 211 9.48 10.31 -9.50
C ILE A 211 10.22 10.89 -10.72
N ASP A 212 10.02 10.32 -11.90
CA ASP A 212 10.68 10.74 -13.14
C ASP A 212 10.46 12.22 -13.44
N GLU A 213 9.25 12.72 -13.17
CA GLU A 213 8.86 14.12 -13.44
C GLU A 213 9.66 15.16 -12.63
N GLY A 214 10.19 14.79 -11.46
CA GLY A 214 10.98 15.67 -10.59
C GLY A 214 12.42 15.23 -10.37
N PHE A 215 12.83 14.11 -10.98
CA PHE A 215 14.15 13.52 -10.74
C PHE A 215 15.29 14.41 -11.25
N ASP A 216 15.11 15.08 -12.41
CA ASP A 216 16.09 16.03 -12.93
C ASP A 216 16.27 17.25 -12.02
N ASN A 217 15.22 17.68 -11.32
CA ASN A 217 15.31 18.76 -10.35
C ASN A 217 16.22 18.38 -9.18
N VAL A 218 16.08 17.16 -8.67
CA VAL A 218 16.93 16.62 -7.60
C VAL A 218 18.39 16.52 -8.04
N CYS A 219 18.63 16.05 -9.27
CA CYS A 219 19.98 15.99 -9.84
C CYS A 219 20.63 17.38 -9.93
N ARG A 220 19.83 18.44 -10.10
CA ARG A 220 20.26 19.84 -10.05
C ARG A 220 20.31 20.43 -8.63
N GLY A 221 19.98 19.64 -7.60
CA GLY A 221 19.95 20.06 -6.19
C GLY A 221 18.65 20.75 -5.76
N ILE A 222 17.65 20.76 -6.63
CA ILE A 222 16.36 21.44 -6.43
C ILE A 222 15.42 20.50 -5.68
N GLN A 223 15.43 20.62 -4.35
CA GLN A 223 14.51 19.96 -3.44
C GLN A 223 14.35 20.84 -2.19
N SER A 224 13.28 20.68 -1.40
CA SER A 224 13.16 21.43 -0.15
C SER A 224 14.37 21.19 0.75
N GLN A 225 14.97 22.29 1.23
CA GLN A 225 16.23 22.33 1.99
C GLN A 225 17.43 21.78 1.22
N GLY A 226 17.34 21.60 -0.10
CA GLY A 226 18.46 21.25 -0.95
C GLY A 226 19.33 22.46 -1.31
N PRO A 227 20.52 22.23 -1.89
CA PRO A 227 21.02 20.94 -2.37
C PRO A 227 21.48 19.96 -1.27
N PHE A 228 21.39 18.65 -1.55
CA PHE A 228 21.76 17.59 -0.58
C PHE A 228 23.23 17.68 -0.15
N TRP A 229 24.14 17.76 -1.12
CA TRP A 229 25.58 17.75 -0.90
C TRP A 229 26.05 18.95 -0.08
N ASP A 230 25.49 20.14 -0.31
CA ASP A 230 25.88 21.34 0.45
C ASP A 230 25.51 21.23 1.93
N SER A 231 24.31 20.71 2.21
CA SER A 231 23.86 20.44 3.59
C SER A 231 24.80 19.46 4.29
N VAL A 232 25.05 18.31 3.66
CA VAL A 232 25.87 17.23 4.24
C VAL A 232 27.33 17.67 4.41
N LEU A 233 27.93 18.28 3.39
CA LEU A 233 29.34 18.72 3.44
C LEU A 233 29.57 19.77 4.51
N GLY A 234 28.64 20.71 4.70
CA GLY A 234 28.76 21.75 5.71
C GLY A 234 28.88 21.15 7.12
N TYR A 235 28.00 20.22 7.48
CA TYR A 235 28.06 19.55 8.77
C TYR A 235 29.20 18.55 8.89
N TRP A 236 29.56 17.86 7.79
CA TRP A 236 30.70 16.94 7.79
C TRP A 236 32.01 17.66 8.07
N LYS A 237 32.31 18.74 7.33
CA LYS A 237 33.51 19.57 7.56
C LYS A 237 33.53 20.14 8.98
N ALA A 238 32.40 20.68 9.44
CA ALA A 238 32.30 21.21 10.79
C ALA A 238 32.54 20.15 11.88
N SER A 239 32.12 18.89 11.64
CA SER A 239 32.38 17.78 12.57
C SER A 239 33.84 17.34 12.63
N LEU A 240 34.57 17.49 11.52
CA LEU A 240 36.01 17.22 11.49
C LEU A 240 36.81 18.35 12.14
N GLU A 241 36.40 19.60 11.90
CA GLU A 241 37.07 20.79 12.46
C GLU A 241 36.80 20.96 13.96
N ARG A 242 35.58 20.67 14.42
CA ARG A 242 35.14 20.88 15.80
C ARG A 242 34.33 19.68 16.30
N PRO A 243 34.98 18.51 16.51
CA PRO A 243 34.30 17.27 16.91
C PRO A 243 33.68 17.34 18.31
N ASP A 244 34.12 18.27 19.14
CA ASP A 244 33.52 18.59 20.44
C ASP A 244 32.22 19.39 20.28
N LYS A 245 32.00 20.08 19.16
CA LYS A 245 30.82 20.93 18.91
C LYS A 245 29.82 20.31 17.96
N VAL A 246 30.26 19.53 16.97
CA VAL A 246 29.41 18.96 15.94
C VAL A 246 29.59 17.45 15.87
N LEU A 247 28.55 16.71 16.24
CA LEU A 247 28.49 15.26 16.06
C LEU A 247 27.79 14.92 14.75
N PHE A 248 28.49 14.19 13.88
CA PHE A 248 27.93 13.66 12.64
C PHE A 248 27.55 12.18 12.84
N LEU A 249 26.27 11.86 12.63
CA LEU A 249 25.72 10.51 12.67
C LEU A 249 25.22 10.09 11.29
N LYS A 250 25.37 8.81 10.96
CA LYS A 250 24.70 8.19 9.80
C LYS A 250 23.53 7.34 10.29
N TYR A 251 22.41 7.45 9.60
CA TYR A 251 21.19 6.71 9.87
C TYR A 251 21.43 5.20 9.80
N GLU A 252 22.25 4.77 8.83
CA GLU A 252 22.61 3.38 8.62
C GLU A 252 23.44 2.85 9.81
N ASP A 253 24.42 3.61 10.28
CA ASP A 253 25.24 3.21 11.44
C ASP A 253 24.39 3.10 12.71
N LEU A 254 23.46 4.05 12.93
CA LEU A 254 22.49 4.00 14.03
C LEU A 254 21.61 2.75 13.98
N LYS A 255 21.26 2.29 12.78
CA LYS A 255 20.44 1.10 12.60
C LYS A 255 21.23 -0.19 12.77
N ASP A 256 22.48 -0.20 12.31
CA ASP A 256 23.37 -1.36 12.39
C ASP A 256 23.80 -1.63 13.84
N ASP A 257 24.16 -0.58 14.59
CA ASP A 257 24.49 -0.70 16.01
C ASP A 257 23.95 0.50 16.81
N ILE A 258 22.70 0.37 17.25
CA ILE A 258 22.03 1.40 18.03
C ILE A 258 22.69 1.60 19.41
N THR A 259 23.20 0.54 20.04
CA THR A 259 23.80 0.60 21.37
C THR A 259 25.07 1.46 21.33
N PHE A 260 25.97 1.18 20.39
CA PHE A 260 27.19 1.96 20.21
C PHE A 260 26.90 3.43 19.89
N ASN A 261 26.02 3.69 18.92
CA ASN A 261 25.73 5.05 18.50
C ASN A 261 24.96 5.85 19.55
N LEU A 262 24.13 5.20 20.38
CA LEU A 262 23.45 5.85 21.49
C LEU A 262 24.41 6.22 22.61
N LYS A 263 25.40 5.38 22.93
CA LYS A 263 26.50 5.72 23.84
C LYS A 263 27.31 6.91 23.32
N LYS A 264 27.68 6.89 22.03
CA LYS A 264 28.39 7.99 21.36
C LYS A 264 27.61 9.31 21.44
N LEU A 265 26.29 9.26 21.20
CA LEU A 265 25.41 10.43 21.34
C LEU A 265 25.40 10.95 22.78
N ALA A 266 25.23 10.06 23.75
CA ALA A 266 25.17 10.41 25.17
C ALA A 266 26.47 11.03 25.68
N GLU A 267 27.62 10.46 25.30
CA GLU A 267 28.94 10.98 25.61
C GLU A 267 29.16 12.38 25.02
N PHE A 268 28.82 12.57 23.74
CA PHE A 268 28.94 13.88 23.08
C PHE A 268 28.07 14.97 23.71
N LEU A 269 26.88 14.61 24.19
CA LEU A 269 25.98 15.52 24.90
C LEU A 269 26.41 15.80 26.36
N GLY A 270 27.53 15.21 26.81
CA GLY A 270 28.03 15.36 28.18
C GLY A 270 27.23 14.57 29.22
N LEU A 271 26.47 13.56 28.78
CA LEU A 271 25.61 12.73 29.61
C LEU A 271 25.89 11.23 29.38
N PRO A 272 27.15 10.74 29.53
CA PRO A 272 27.49 9.34 29.28
C PRO A 272 26.69 8.40 30.18
N PHE A 273 26.43 7.18 29.69
CA PHE A 273 25.82 6.14 30.52
C PHE A 273 26.86 5.61 31.52
N SER A 274 26.44 5.45 32.76
CA SER A 274 27.24 4.81 33.81
C SER A 274 27.25 3.29 33.67
N GLU A 275 28.27 2.61 34.19
CA GLU A 275 28.32 1.14 34.22
C GLU A 275 27.07 0.52 34.86
N LYS A 276 26.46 1.23 35.81
CA LYS A 276 25.22 0.80 36.46
C LYS A 276 24.05 0.84 35.46
N GLU A 277 23.86 1.95 34.74
CA GLU A 277 22.83 2.07 33.70
C GLU A 277 23.01 1.03 32.59
N GLU A 278 24.25 0.70 32.23
CA GLU A 278 24.54 -0.37 31.26
C GLU A 278 24.14 -1.75 31.80
N LYS A 279 24.48 -2.07 33.05
CA LYS A 279 24.11 -3.34 33.70
C LYS A 279 22.60 -3.47 33.91
N GLU A 280 21.91 -2.36 34.15
CA GLU A 280 20.45 -2.29 34.34
C GLU A 280 19.67 -2.29 33.02
N GLY A 281 20.36 -2.22 31.87
CA GLY A 281 19.73 -2.31 30.54
C GLY A 281 19.04 -1.03 30.07
N VAL A 282 19.41 0.13 30.61
CA VAL A 282 18.78 1.43 30.31
C VAL A 282 18.92 1.78 28.82
N ILE A 283 20.03 1.41 28.20
CA ILE A 283 20.30 1.67 26.78
C ILE A 283 19.33 0.88 25.91
N GLU A 284 19.10 -0.38 26.25
CA GLU A 284 18.17 -1.29 25.59
C GLU A 284 16.72 -0.81 25.76
N GLU A 285 16.37 -0.26 26.93
CA GLU A 285 15.05 0.32 27.18
C GLU A 285 14.80 1.59 26.35
N ILE A 286 15.76 2.52 26.32
CA ILE A 286 15.67 3.73 25.48
C ILE A 286 15.61 3.33 24.00
N SER A 287 16.43 2.36 23.58
CA SER A 287 16.41 1.82 22.22
C SER A 287 15.05 1.23 21.86
N ARG A 288 14.46 0.42 22.76
CA ARG A 288 13.13 -0.17 22.58
C ARG A 288 12.03 0.89 22.51
N LEU A 289 12.04 1.87 23.42
CA LEU A 289 11.10 2.99 23.45
C LEU A 289 11.17 3.81 22.16
N CYS A 290 12.38 4.13 21.70
CA CYS A 290 12.62 4.94 20.52
C CYS A 290 12.64 4.14 19.21
N SER A 291 12.45 2.82 19.26
CA SER A 291 12.46 1.97 18.07
C SER A 291 11.39 2.40 17.08
N PHE A 292 11.67 2.23 15.79
CA PHE A 292 10.73 2.57 14.74
C PHE A 292 9.37 1.89 14.95
N ASP A 293 9.38 0.59 15.25
CA ASP A 293 8.16 -0.18 15.48
C ASP A 293 7.38 0.35 16.68
N ASN A 294 8.06 0.68 17.79
CA ASN A 294 7.36 1.25 18.94
C ASN A 294 6.80 2.63 18.62
N LEU A 295 7.62 3.58 18.17
CA LEU A 295 7.20 4.96 17.89
C LEU A 295 6.08 5.02 16.85
N ARG A 296 6.15 4.21 15.78
CA ARG A 296 5.07 4.11 14.79
C ARG A 296 3.77 3.58 15.39
N ASN A 297 3.87 2.69 16.37
CA ASN A 297 2.72 2.00 16.94
C ASN A 297 2.09 2.72 18.13
N LEU A 298 2.74 3.76 18.68
CA LEU A 298 2.16 4.63 19.70
C LEU A 298 0.92 5.36 19.18
N GLU A 299 -0.12 5.41 20.00
CA GLU A 299 -1.41 6.03 19.67
C GLU A 299 -1.23 7.46 19.15
N VAL A 300 -0.39 8.25 19.80
CA VAL A 300 -0.12 9.66 19.45
C VAL A 300 0.49 9.84 18.06
N ASN A 301 1.14 8.81 17.53
CA ASN A 301 1.72 8.81 16.18
C ASN A 301 0.82 8.10 15.15
N ARG A 302 -0.14 7.28 15.59
CA ARG A 302 -1.16 6.60 14.75
C ARG A 302 -2.40 7.45 14.50
N THR A 303 -2.89 8.15 15.52
CA THR A 303 -4.11 8.97 15.47
C THR A 303 -3.81 10.45 15.23
N GLY A 304 -2.52 10.84 15.26
CA GLY A 304 -2.04 12.21 15.16
C GLY A 304 -2.21 12.86 13.80
N VAL A 305 -3.44 13.20 13.43
CA VAL A 305 -3.67 14.48 12.74
C VAL A 305 -3.69 15.51 13.86
N ARG A 306 -2.82 16.53 13.85
CA ARG A 306 -2.91 17.68 14.78
C ARG A 306 -4.37 18.18 14.83
N PRO A 307 -5.15 17.94 15.90
CA PRO A 307 -6.54 18.33 15.92
C PRO A 307 -6.70 19.67 16.65
N LEU A 308 -7.25 20.64 15.94
CA LEU A 308 -8.12 21.64 16.58
C LEU A 308 -9.44 20.93 16.94
N GLY A 309 -9.54 20.40 18.18
CA GLY A 309 -10.78 19.96 18.88
C GLY A 309 -11.22 18.48 18.74
N THR A 310 -11.74 17.88 19.83
CA THR A 310 -12.38 16.54 19.86
C THR A 310 -13.92 16.62 19.75
N PRO A 311 -14.62 15.63 19.14
CA PRO A 311 -16.08 15.66 18.90
C PRO A 311 -16.96 15.31 20.13
N ASN A 312 -18.30 15.46 19.97
CA ASN A 312 -19.35 15.21 20.99
C ASN A 312 -19.69 13.73 21.25
N THR A 313 -19.38 12.84 20.31
CA THR A 313 -19.54 11.38 20.45
C THR A 313 -18.19 10.71 20.17
N THR A 314 -17.95 9.58 20.83
CA THR A 314 -16.68 8.85 20.78
C THR A 314 -16.88 7.43 20.27
N ILE A 315 -15.92 6.90 19.51
CA ILE A 315 -15.91 5.49 19.10
C ILE A 315 -15.04 4.64 20.04
N TYR A 316 -14.72 5.19 21.21
CA TYR A 316 -13.87 4.60 22.22
C TYR A 316 -14.64 4.44 23.53
N ASP A 317 -14.35 3.37 24.26
CA ASP A 317 -14.87 3.13 25.60
C ASP A 317 -14.23 4.05 26.65
N ASN A 318 -14.68 3.92 27.89
CA ASN A 318 -14.17 4.69 29.04
C ASN A 318 -12.72 4.36 29.42
N THR A 319 -12.09 3.36 28.79
CA THR A 319 -10.67 3.01 28.93
C THR A 319 -9.82 3.56 27.77
N GLY A 320 -10.44 4.29 26.84
CA GLY A 320 -9.79 4.83 25.63
C GLY A 320 -9.58 3.79 24.53
N LYS A 321 -10.09 2.57 24.67
CA LYS A 321 -10.00 1.52 23.63
C LYS A 321 -11.15 1.65 22.64
N PRO A 322 -10.99 1.27 21.36
CA PRO A 322 -12.10 1.30 20.41
C PRO A 322 -13.24 0.38 20.87
N LEU A 323 -14.48 0.82 20.69
CA LEU A 323 -15.67 0.03 21.01
C LEU A 323 -15.59 -1.33 20.30
N GLN A 324 -15.90 -2.41 21.03
CA GLN A 324 -15.89 -3.77 20.52
C GLN A 324 -17.31 -4.33 20.40
N ASN A 325 -17.53 -5.22 19.44
CA ASN A 325 -18.75 -6.00 19.37
C ASN A 325 -18.73 -7.17 20.37
N SER A 326 -19.84 -7.92 20.45
CA SER A 326 -19.98 -9.07 21.36
C SER A 326 -19.00 -10.22 21.10
N SER A 327 -18.27 -10.17 19.98
CA SER A 327 -17.23 -11.13 19.60
C SER A 327 -15.81 -10.57 19.76
N HIS A 328 -15.64 -9.47 20.53
CA HIS A 328 -14.36 -8.80 20.81
C HIS A 328 -13.61 -8.22 19.60
N HIS A 329 -14.28 -8.06 18.45
CA HIS A 329 -13.73 -7.35 17.29
C HIS A 329 -14.05 -5.87 17.37
N PHE A 330 -13.24 -5.00 16.76
CA PHE A 330 -13.54 -3.57 16.68
C PHE A 330 -14.86 -3.33 15.95
N ALA A 331 -15.74 -2.59 16.60
CA ALA A 331 -17.06 -2.30 16.09
C ALA A 331 -16.96 -1.27 14.95
N ASN A 332 -17.46 -1.63 13.78
CA ASN A 332 -17.50 -0.76 12.61
C ASN A 332 -18.66 0.26 12.73
N PRO A 333 -18.72 1.30 11.87
CA PRO A 333 -19.78 2.33 11.93
C PRO A 333 -21.23 1.84 11.78
N HIS A 334 -21.49 0.62 11.27
CA HIS A 334 -22.82 0.02 11.34
C HIS A 334 -23.15 -0.48 12.74
N GLU A 335 -22.15 -0.92 13.50
CA GLU A 335 -22.28 -1.44 14.86
C GLU A 335 -22.28 -0.31 15.90
N VAL A 336 -21.40 0.69 15.75
CA VAL A 336 -21.31 1.83 16.70
C VAL A 336 -22.25 2.99 16.37
N GLY A 337 -22.79 3.04 15.15
CA GLY A 337 -23.59 4.16 14.65
C GLY A 337 -22.83 5.50 14.70
N VAL A 338 -23.29 6.40 15.58
CA VAL A 338 -22.66 7.71 15.80
C VAL A 338 -21.63 7.71 16.94
N GLY A 339 -21.42 6.56 17.59
CA GLY A 339 -20.55 6.38 18.74
C GLY A 339 -21.26 6.57 20.09
N GLU A 340 -20.51 6.33 21.15
CA GLU A 340 -20.92 6.51 22.54
C GLU A 340 -21.09 8.01 22.86
N ILE A 341 -22.13 8.33 23.63
CA ILE A 341 -22.42 9.71 24.06
C ILE A 341 -21.36 10.18 25.04
N ASN A 342 -20.80 11.38 24.83
CA ASN A 342 -20.03 12.06 25.87
C ASN A 342 -21.00 12.85 26.78
N PRO A 343 -21.21 12.46 28.05
CA PRO A 343 -22.23 13.09 28.90
C PRO A 343 -21.97 14.58 29.17
N HIS A 344 -20.70 14.99 29.29
CA HIS A 344 -20.34 16.38 29.55
C HIS A 344 -20.62 17.28 28.34
N LYS A 345 -20.36 16.80 27.12
CA LYS A 345 -20.66 17.56 25.90
C LYS A 345 -22.13 17.50 25.50
N ALA A 346 -22.87 16.47 25.91
CA ALA A 346 -24.31 16.36 25.67
C ALA A 346 -25.13 17.47 26.36
N LEU A 347 -24.60 18.07 27.45
CA LEU A 347 -25.23 19.19 28.16
C LEU A 347 -25.24 20.48 27.34
N ASN A 348 -24.27 20.65 26.45
CA ASN A 348 -24.18 21.80 25.55
C ASN A 348 -23.66 21.34 24.17
N PRO A 349 -24.53 20.73 23.35
CA PRO A 349 -24.10 20.01 22.15
C PRO A 349 -23.80 20.94 20.95
N GLY A 350 -24.16 22.21 21.02
CA GLY A 350 -24.02 23.17 19.91
C GLY A 350 -25.07 22.96 18.81
N LEU A 351 -24.97 21.88 18.03
CA LEU A 351 -25.95 21.50 16.99
C LEU A 351 -26.65 20.20 17.34
N VAL A 352 -27.95 20.14 17.07
CA VAL A 352 -28.77 18.93 17.19
C VAL A 352 -29.49 18.59 15.89
N PHE A 353 -29.73 17.30 15.67
CA PHE A 353 -30.51 16.78 14.56
C PHE A 353 -31.89 16.39 15.07
N GLU A 354 -32.92 17.09 14.59
CA GLU A 354 -34.32 16.77 14.92
C GLU A 354 -34.85 15.72 13.95
N THR A 355 -35.05 14.50 14.44
CA THR A 355 -35.78 13.43 13.74
C THR A 355 -37.26 13.51 14.10
N THR A 356 -38.14 13.54 13.11
CA THR A 356 -39.60 13.68 13.28
C THR A 356 -40.31 12.33 13.29
N THR A 357 -41.57 12.30 13.73
CA THR A 357 -42.41 11.10 13.62
C THR A 357 -42.51 10.59 12.18
N GLU A 358 -42.62 11.51 11.22
CA GLU A 358 -42.67 11.20 9.79
C GLU A 358 -41.41 10.45 9.31
N ASP A 359 -40.22 10.85 9.76
CA ASP A 359 -38.96 10.16 9.44
C ASP A 359 -38.98 8.68 9.93
N TYR A 360 -39.56 8.43 11.11
CA TYR A 360 -39.71 7.07 11.64
C TYR A 360 -40.74 6.25 10.86
N LEU A 361 -41.84 6.86 10.40
CA LEU A 361 -42.82 6.16 9.56
C LEU A 361 -42.23 5.78 8.20
N GLN A 362 -41.40 6.65 7.60
CA GLN A 362 -40.66 6.36 6.37
C GLN A 362 -39.64 5.23 6.56
N PHE A 363 -38.97 5.18 7.72
CA PHE A 363 -38.08 4.07 8.08
C PHE A 363 -38.83 2.72 8.15
N LEU A 364 -40.02 2.70 8.75
CA LEU A 364 -40.85 1.48 8.82
C LEU A 364 -41.32 1.03 7.43
N CYS A 365 -41.64 1.96 6.53
CA CYS A 365 -41.95 1.64 5.13
C CYS A 365 -40.75 1.01 4.41
N TYR A 366 -39.55 1.55 4.58
CA TYR A 366 -38.33 0.98 4.00
C TYR A 366 -38.07 -0.45 4.50
N TYR A 367 -38.30 -0.72 5.79
CA TYR A 367 -38.11 -2.05 6.38
C TYR A 367 -39.17 -3.08 5.93
N GLY A 368 -40.21 -2.64 5.21
CA GLY A 368 -41.24 -3.52 4.64
C GLY A 368 -42.43 -3.81 5.56
N TYR A 369 -42.66 -2.99 6.59
CA TYR A 369 -43.84 -3.15 7.45
C TYR A 369 -45.14 -2.88 6.66
N PRO A 370 -46.20 -3.70 6.85
CA PRO A 370 -47.49 -3.47 6.18
C PRO A 370 -48.11 -2.12 6.58
N GLU A 371 -48.59 -1.35 5.60
CA GLU A 371 -49.18 -0.02 5.84
C GLU A 371 -50.30 -0.05 6.89
N LYS A 372 -51.12 -1.10 6.90
CA LYS A 372 -52.19 -1.30 7.89
C LYS A 372 -51.65 -1.27 9.32
N ASN A 373 -50.48 -1.86 9.55
CA ASN A 373 -49.84 -1.90 10.86
C ASN A 373 -49.23 -0.53 11.21
N ILE A 374 -48.58 0.13 10.25
CA ILE A 374 -48.02 1.48 10.43
C ILE A 374 -49.13 2.49 10.80
N ARG A 375 -50.27 2.45 10.10
CA ARG A 375 -51.44 3.30 10.40
C ARG A 375 -52.03 2.99 11.77
N SER A 376 -52.15 1.70 12.11
CA SER A 376 -52.65 1.28 13.42
C SER A 376 -51.75 1.74 14.57
N MET A 377 -50.42 1.64 14.42
CA MET A 377 -49.45 2.03 15.44
C MET A 377 -49.31 3.55 15.58
N SER A 378 -49.25 4.27 14.45
CA SER A 378 -49.07 5.72 14.44
C SER A 378 -50.36 6.50 14.74
N LYS A 379 -51.53 5.86 14.55
CA LYS A 379 -52.85 6.51 14.56
C LYS A 379 -52.95 7.64 13.53
N THR A 380 -52.23 7.52 12.42
CA THR A 380 -52.25 8.48 11.30
C THR A 380 -52.72 7.80 10.02
N ASN A 381 -53.21 8.60 9.05
CA ASN A 381 -53.56 8.12 7.71
C ASN A 381 -52.33 8.10 6.77
N PHE A 382 -51.17 7.71 7.29
CA PHE A 382 -49.92 7.66 6.54
C PHE A 382 -49.90 6.53 5.51
N ASN A 383 -49.36 6.82 4.33
CA ASN A 383 -49.22 5.88 3.21
C ASN A 383 -47.75 5.78 2.81
N CYS A 384 -47.25 4.56 2.56
CA CYS A 384 -45.86 4.39 2.16
C CYS A 384 -45.64 4.92 0.73
N PRO A 385 -44.54 5.67 0.48
CA PRO A 385 -44.20 6.10 -0.87
C PRO A 385 -43.93 4.88 -1.77
N ARG A 386 -44.62 4.79 -2.93
CA ARG A 386 -44.46 3.68 -3.88
C ARG A 386 -43.20 3.78 -4.77
N ILE A 387 -42.55 4.95 -4.80
CA ILE A 387 -41.40 5.26 -5.67
C ILE A 387 -40.20 5.59 -4.77
N ASN A 388 -39.02 5.07 -5.09
CA ASN A 388 -37.75 5.35 -4.40
C ASN A 388 -37.67 4.90 -2.93
N ILE A 389 -38.18 3.71 -2.59
CA ILE A 389 -38.04 3.11 -1.24
C ILE A 389 -36.58 3.11 -0.76
N ASP A 390 -35.62 2.80 -1.65
CA ASP A 390 -34.18 2.74 -1.32
C ASP A 390 -33.59 4.08 -0.86
N ARG A 391 -34.20 5.22 -1.24
CA ARG A 391 -33.73 6.57 -0.87
C ARG A 391 -34.35 7.09 0.42
N LEU A 392 -35.35 6.40 0.96
CA LEU A 392 -36.02 6.82 2.21
C LEU A 392 -35.04 6.80 3.38
N ILE A 393 -34.20 5.76 3.49
CA ILE A 393 -33.27 5.62 4.61
C ILE A 393 -32.15 6.66 4.62
N SER A 394 -31.64 7.06 3.46
CA SER A 394 -30.56 8.05 3.37
C SER A 394 -31.02 9.47 3.75
N ASN A 395 -32.31 9.76 3.61
CA ASN A 395 -32.88 11.11 3.81
C ASN A 395 -33.40 11.39 5.22
N ILE A 396 -33.47 10.39 6.10
CA ILE A 396 -33.82 10.57 7.51
C ILE A 396 -32.89 11.63 8.13
N ASN A 397 -33.45 12.61 8.85
CA ASN A 397 -32.66 13.67 9.49
C ASN A 397 -31.93 13.20 10.77
N TYR A 398 -31.10 12.18 10.63
CA TYR A 398 -30.33 11.56 11.70
C TYR A 398 -28.83 11.88 11.56
N PRO A 399 -28.04 11.91 12.65
CA PRO A 399 -26.59 12.15 12.62
C PRO A 399 -25.77 10.99 12.02
N SER A 400 -26.40 10.13 11.21
CA SER A 400 -25.70 9.19 10.33
C SER A 400 -26.29 9.20 8.91
N ILE A 401 -25.47 8.82 7.93
CA ILE A 401 -25.86 8.71 6.52
C ILE A 401 -25.49 7.30 6.03
N SER A 402 -26.48 6.55 5.53
CA SER A 402 -26.24 5.26 4.88
C SER A 402 -26.62 5.35 3.40
N ILE A 403 -25.73 4.92 2.51
CA ILE A 403 -25.94 4.91 1.05
C ILE A 403 -25.70 3.50 0.53
N SER A 404 -26.77 2.82 0.13
CA SER A 404 -26.74 1.40 -0.25
C SER A 404 -26.13 1.13 -1.64
N ASN A 405 -26.10 2.12 -2.53
CA ASN A 405 -25.64 1.90 -3.92
C ASN A 405 -24.96 3.14 -4.51
N LEU A 406 -23.65 3.25 -4.30
CA LEU A 406 -22.82 4.30 -4.87
C LEU A 406 -21.85 3.70 -5.91
N ASP A 407 -22.36 3.51 -7.13
CA ASP A 407 -21.64 2.93 -8.28
C ASP A 407 -20.83 4.01 -9.03
N ARG A 408 -19.67 3.63 -9.59
CA ARG A 408 -18.81 4.49 -10.42
C ARG A 408 -19.52 5.00 -11.68
N HIS A 409 -20.53 4.27 -12.15
CA HIS A 409 -21.33 4.63 -13.32
C HIS A 409 -22.61 5.42 -12.98
N LYS A 410 -22.89 5.65 -11.70
CA LYS A 410 -24.09 6.39 -11.25
C LYS A 410 -23.76 7.84 -10.90
N PRO A 411 -24.74 8.75 -11.07
CA PRO A 411 -24.55 10.15 -10.70
C PRO A 411 -24.37 10.30 -9.18
N ALA A 412 -23.61 11.32 -8.80
CA ALA A 412 -23.35 11.65 -7.40
C ALA A 412 -24.68 11.80 -6.62
N GLN A 413 -24.72 11.24 -5.41
CA GLN A 413 -25.90 11.29 -4.56
C GLN A 413 -25.81 12.48 -3.61
N THR A 414 -26.86 13.27 -3.54
CA THR A 414 -26.94 14.42 -2.62
C THR A 414 -27.93 14.12 -1.52
N ILE A 415 -27.46 14.18 -0.28
CA ILE A 415 -28.25 13.94 0.92
C ILE A 415 -28.42 15.25 1.67
N LYS A 416 -29.66 15.59 2.04
CA LYS A 416 -29.97 16.80 2.82
C LYS A 416 -30.01 16.47 4.32
N ARG A 417 -29.48 17.37 5.14
CA ARG A 417 -29.59 17.35 6.60
C ARG A 417 -29.99 18.73 7.11
N THR A 418 -30.68 18.76 8.24
CA THR A 418 -31.10 19.99 8.91
C THR A 418 -30.66 19.93 10.36
N VAL A 419 -29.94 20.96 10.78
CA VAL A 419 -29.46 21.11 12.15
C VAL A 419 -30.12 22.31 12.82
N THR A 420 -30.39 22.17 14.10
CA THR A 420 -30.85 23.24 14.98
C THR A 420 -29.69 23.65 15.89
N ASN A 421 -29.38 24.95 15.96
CA ASN A 421 -28.41 25.47 16.91
C ASN A 421 -29.06 25.64 18.28
N VAL A 422 -28.49 24.97 19.28
CA VAL A 422 -28.89 25.04 20.69
C VAL A 422 -27.76 25.60 21.56
N GLY A 423 -26.67 26.06 20.94
CA GLY A 423 -25.57 26.78 21.57
C GLY A 423 -25.78 28.30 21.53
N CYS A 424 -24.69 29.04 21.33
CA CYS A 424 -24.75 30.51 21.28
C CYS A 424 -25.61 30.99 20.08
N PRO A 425 -26.52 31.98 20.25
CA PRO A 425 -27.41 32.44 19.18
C PRO A 425 -26.67 32.95 17.93
N ASN A 426 -25.50 33.57 18.13
CA ASN A 426 -24.59 33.99 17.08
C ASN A 426 -23.40 33.02 17.02
N ALA A 427 -23.48 32.04 16.13
CA ALA A 427 -22.44 31.03 15.96
C ALA A 427 -22.25 30.69 14.48
N THR A 428 -21.00 30.56 14.04
CA THR A 428 -20.68 30.11 12.68
C THR A 428 -19.94 28.79 12.74
N TYR A 429 -20.54 27.74 12.19
CA TYR A 429 -19.92 26.43 12.10
C TYR A 429 -19.30 26.22 10.72
N ILE A 430 -18.10 25.66 10.70
CA ILE A 430 -17.37 25.27 9.50
C ILE A 430 -17.33 23.74 9.43
N SER A 431 -17.67 23.17 8.28
CA SER A 431 -17.61 21.72 8.09
C SER A 431 -16.21 21.24 7.73
N ARG A 432 -15.84 20.09 8.28
CA ARG A 432 -14.67 19.29 7.89
C ARG A 432 -15.14 17.90 7.51
N VAL A 433 -14.59 17.38 6.42
CA VAL A 433 -14.96 16.08 5.88
C VAL A 433 -13.78 15.12 6.04
N HIS A 434 -14.05 13.96 6.61
CA HIS A 434 -13.14 12.82 6.66
C HIS A 434 -13.74 11.71 5.81
N ALA A 435 -13.18 11.50 4.61
CA ALA A 435 -13.65 10.50 3.66
C ALA A 435 -12.52 9.50 3.32
N PRO A 436 -12.85 8.23 3.06
CA PRO A 436 -11.88 7.22 2.63
C PRO A 436 -11.37 7.52 1.22
N VAL A 437 -10.22 6.96 0.88
CA VAL A 437 -9.56 7.21 -0.41
C VAL A 437 -10.49 6.82 -1.56
N GLY A 438 -10.66 7.75 -2.51
CA GLY A 438 -11.47 7.56 -3.72
C GLY A 438 -12.94 7.98 -3.58
N LEU A 439 -13.48 8.11 -2.37
CA LEU A 439 -14.84 8.61 -2.16
C LEU A 439 -14.81 10.14 -2.00
N GLU A 440 -15.35 10.87 -2.97
CA GLU A 440 -15.44 12.32 -2.88
C GLU A 440 -16.69 12.73 -2.11
N VAL A 441 -16.51 13.48 -1.03
CA VAL A 441 -17.59 13.95 -0.17
C VAL A 441 -17.48 15.47 0.00
N LYS A 442 -18.52 16.20 -0.40
CA LYS A 442 -18.58 17.67 -0.36
C LYS A 442 -19.79 18.16 0.41
N VAL A 443 -19.61 19.20 1.22
CA VAL A 443 -20.68 19.79 2.05
C VAL A 443 -21.02 21.18 1.54
N PHE A 444 -22.31 21.44 1.30
CA PHE A 444 -22.82 22.70 0.75
C PHE A 444 -23.98 23.24 1.59
N PRO A 445 -23.87 24.48 2.13
CA PRO A 445 -22.65 25.29 2.21
C PRO A 445 -21.63 24.66 3.18
N ASN A 446 -20.34 24.94 3.01
CA ASN A 446 -19.29 24.46 3.93
C ASN A 446 -19.18 25.31 5.22
N LYS A 447 -19.94 26.40 5.30
CA LYS A 447 -20.13 27.22 6.49
C LYS A 447 -21.62 27.47 6.69
N ILE A 448 -22.08 27.30 7.92
CA ILE A 448 -23.45 27.65 8.33
C ILE A 448 -23.35 28.66 9.46
N ALA A 449 -24.07 29.76 9.34
CA ALA A 449 -24.13 30.81 10.35
C ALA A 449 -25.53 30.86 10.94
N PHE A 450 -25.59 30.97 12.26
CA PHE A 450 -26.79 31.21 13.03
C PHE A 450 -26.74 32.65 13.54
N VAL A 451 -27.86 33.33 13.37
CA VAL A 451 -28.10 34.69 13.84
C VAL A 451 -29.42 34.70 14.58
N GLU A 452 -29.65 35.72 15.40
CA GLU A 452 -30.87 35.88 16.18
C GLU A 452 -32.12 35.76 15.29
N GLY A 453 -33.02 34.82 15.62
CA GLY A 453 -34.22 34.47 14.84
C GLY A 453 -34.04 33.33 13.82
N LEU A 454 -32.81 32.96 13.44
CA LEU A 454 -32.52 31.83 12.54
C LEU A 454 -31.85 30.69 13.31
N THR A 455 -32.67 29.80 13.87
CA THR A 455 -32.19 28.67 14.70
C THR A 455 -31.98 27.38 13.93
N ARG A 456 -32.51 27.25 12.70
CA ARG A 456 -32.46 26.02 11.89
C ARG A 456 -31.85 26.30 10.52
N VAL A 457 -30.87 25.48 10.14
CA VAL A 457 -30.20 25.58 8.84
C VAL A 457 -30.09 24.20 8.21
N SER A 458 -30.40 24.10 6.92
CA SER A 458 -30.17 22.88 6.15
C SER A 458 -28.86 22.96 5.36
N PHE A 459 -28.17 21.83 5.27
CA PHE A 459 -27.02 21.64 4.40
C PHE A 459 -27.19 20.37 3.56
N LYS A 460 -26.41 20.27 2.50
CA LYS A 460 -26.37 19.11 1.60
C LYS A 460 -24.99 18.48 1.66
N VAL A 461 -24.96 17.15 1.65
CA VAL A 461 -23.74 16.36 1.54
C VAL A 461 -23.80 15.61 0.21
N LEU A 462 -22.89 15.95 -0.70
CA LEU A 462 -22.72 15.31 -1.99
C LEU A 462 -21.72 14.17 -1.82
N PHE A 463 -22.08 12.98 -2.31
CA PHE A 463 -21.24 11.79 -2.37
C PHE A 463 -21.04 11.42 -3.84
N ASP A 464 -19.80 11.48 -4.33
CA ASP A 464 -19.40 11.01 -5.65
C ASP A 464 -18.48 9.79 -5.50
N GLY A 465 -18.97 8.65 -5.99
CA GLY A 465 -18.33 7.34 -5.87
C GLY A 465 -17.45 6.93 -7.05
N LYS A 466 -17.22 7.82 -8.03
CA LYS A 466 -16.45 7.51 -9.26
C LYS A 466 -15.11 6.81 -9.01
N GLU A 467 -14.42 7.18 -7.93
CA GLU A 467 -13.12 6.60 -7.57
C GLU A 467 -13.17 5.78 -6.27
N ALA A 468 -14.35 5.56 -5.69
CA ALA A 468 -14.48 4.96 -4.36
C ALA A 468 -13.96 3.51 -4.31
N SER A 469 -13.47 3.14 -3.13
CA SER A 469 -12.96 1.80 -2.83
C SER A 469 -14.10 0.78 -2.83
N ASN A 470 -13.84 -0.47 -3.21
CA ASN A 470 -14.88 -1.51 -3.27
C ASN A 470 -15.31 -1.91 -1.85
N GLY A 471 -16.59 -2.24 -1.65
CA GLY A 471 -17.15 -2.59 -0.34
C GLY A 471 -17.65 -1.38 0.46
N TYR A 472 -17.70 -1.52 1.78
CA TYR A 472 -18.16 -0.46 2.68
C TYR A 472 -17.09 0.63 2.86
N ASN A 473 -17.47 1.86 2.55
CA ASN A 473 -16.67 3.05 2.71
C ASN A 473 -17.21 3.85 3.90
N PHE A 474 -16.37 4.08 4.90
CA PHE A 474 -16.74 4.77 6.12
C PHE A 474 -16.07 6.12 6.25
N GLY A 475 -16.78 7.11 6.75
CA GLY A 475 -16.23 8.42 7.03
C GLY A 475 -17.11 9.26 7.95
N SER A 476 -16.79 10.55 8.07
CA SER A 476 -17.59 11.48 8.87
C SER A 476 -17.50 12.92 8.38
N VAL A 477 -18.54 13.70 8.69
CA VAL A 477 -18.54 15.16 8.57
C VAL A 477 -18.60 15.75 9.97
N THR A 478 -17.72 16.70 10.27
CA THR A 478 -17.66 17.36 11.58
C THR A 478 -17.87 18.85 11.42
N TRP A 479 -18.83 19.42 12.14
CA TRP A 479 -19.08 20.85 12.22
C TRP A 479 -18.38 21.45 13.43
N PHE A 480 -17.67 22.56 13.24
CA PHE A 480 -16.88 23.21 14.28
C PHE A 480 -17.08 24.73 14.28
N ASP A 481 -17.38 25.32 15.44
CA ASP A 481 -17.57 26.77 15.64
C ASP A 481 -16.47 27.43 16.50
N GLY A 482 -15.44 26.68 16.90
CA GLY A 482 -14.42 27.12 17.87
C GLY A 482 -14.59 26.50 19.25
N ARG A 483 -15.82 26.13 19.65
CA ARG A 483 -16.16 25.63 20.99
C ARG A 483 -16.79 24.23 20.96
N HIS A 484 -17.68 24.00 20.01
CA HIS A 484 -18.43 22.76 19.81
C HIS A 484 -17.88 22.02 18.59
N SER A 485 -17.91 20.69 18.64
CA SER A 485 -17.49 19.82 17.55
C SER A 485 -18.52 18.71 17.35
N VAL A 486 -19.39 18.89 16.35
CA VAL A 486 -20.54 18.02 16.11
C VAL A 486 -20.25 17.09 14.94
N ARG A 487 -20.14 15.79 15.21
CA ARG A 487 -19.78 14.76 14.22
C ARG A 487 -21.02 14.01 13.74
N LEU A 488 -21.09 13.77 12.44
CA LEU A 488 -22.02 12.82 11.81
C LEU A 488 -21.24 11.75 11.05
N SER A 489 -21.62 10.48 11.20
CA SER A 489 -20.97 9.35 10.54
C SER A 489 -21.63 9.04 9.20
N PHE A 490 -20.88 8.51 8.23
CA PHE A 490 -21.48 7.98 7.01
C PHE A 490 -20.88 6.63 6.62
N ALA A 491 -21.72 5.80 6.00
CA ALA A 491 -21.36 4.54 5.37
C ALA A 491 -21.93 4.50 3.95
N SER A 492 -21.12 4.18 2.97
CA SER A 492 -21.57 3.97 1.58
C SER A 492 -21.04 2.67 1.02
N TYR A 493 -21.88 1.93 0.32
CA TYR A 493 -21.51 0.68 -0.33
C TYR A 493 -21.27 0.89 -1.83
N GLY A 494 -20.06 0.57 -2.29
CA GLY A 494 -19.73 0.49 -3.71
C GLY A 494 -19.92 -0.95 -4.22
N PRO A 495 -20.49 -1.17 -5.42
CA PRO A 495 -20.69 -2.50 -5.98
C PRO A 495 -19.35 -3.24 -6.15
N PHE A 496 -19.38 -4.55 -5.89
CA PHE A 496 -18.20 -5.41 -5.90
C PHE A 496 -17.84 -5.85 -7.32
N TRP A 497 -17.39 -4.93 -8.18
CA TRP A 497 -16.75 -5.26 -9.47
C TRP A 497 -15.70 -4.18 -9.80
N ASP A 498 -14.60 -4.57 -10.44
CA ASP A 498 -13.39 -3.79 -10.80
C ASP A 498 -12.42 -3.37 -9.67
N SER A 499 -11.38 -4.20 -9.51
CA SER A 499 -10.12 -3.88 -8.82
C SER A 499 -8.94 -4.17 -9.77
N VAL A 500 -8.44 -3.16 -10.48
CA VAL A 500 -7.09 -3.16 -11.10
C VAL A 500 -6.34 -1.82 -10.99
N LEU A 501 -6.94 -0.69 -10.57
CA LEU A 501 -6.20 0.57 -10.39
C LEU A 501 -6.24 1.17 -8.96
N GLY A 502 -6.93 0.52 -8.02
CA GLY A 502 -7.03 0.99 -6.62
C GLY A 502 -5.90 0.55 -5.69
N TYR A 503 -5.13 -0.49 -6.05
CA TYR A 503 -4.08 -1.07 -5.18
C TYR A 503 -2.65 -0.68 -5.60
N TRP A 504 -2.47 0.57 -6.03
CA TRP A 504 -1.16 1.23 -6.08
C TRP A 504 -1.06 2.43 -5.12
N LYS A 505 -2.12 2.78 -4.38
CA LYS A 505 -2.11 3.93 -3.45
C LYS A 505 -2.62 3.62 -2.04
N ALA A 506 -2.42 2.39 -1.59
CA ALA A 506 -2.63 1.99 -0.19
C ALA A 506 -1.42 1.21 0.38
N SER A 507 -0.20 1.63 0.05
CA SER A 507 1.01 1.26 0.80
C SER A 507 1.73 2.54 1.23
N LEU A 508 1.21 3.17 2.28
CA LEU A 508 1.93 4.18 3.04
C LEU A 508 2.13 3.70 4.47
N GLU A 509 2.61 2.46 4.59
CA GLU A 509 3.02 1.83 5.83
C GLU A 509 4.20 0.88 5.52
N ARG A 510 5.29 1.46 4.98
CA ARG A 510 6.53 0.71 4.68
C ARG A 510 7.27 0.35 5.97
N PRO A 511 7.84 -0.86 6.10
CA PRO A 511 8.91 -1.12 7.05
C PRO A 511 10.16 -0.32 6.63
N ASP A 512 10.83 0.32 7.58
CA ASP A 512 11.99 1.19 7.34
C ASP A 512 13.25 0.35 7.04
N LYS A 513 13.40 -0.19 5.81
CA LYS A 513 14.58 -0.99 5.39
C LYS A 513 15.60 -0.12 4.66
N VAL A 514 16.88 -0.39 4.91
CA VAL A 514 18.01 0.26 4.20
C VAL A 514 18.04 -0.32 2.80
N GLY A 515 18.16 0.53 1.77
CA GLY A 515 18.15 0.08 0.37
C GLY A 515 16.76 -0.04 -0.27
N ASP A 516 15.69 0.46 0.37
CA ASP A 516 14.33 0.40 -0.17
C ASP A 516 14.12 1.28 -1.41
N TRP A 517 15.05 2.21 -1.67
CA TRP A 517 15.05 3.05 -2.88
C TRP A 517 14.99 2.26 -4.19
N CYS A 518 15.45 1.00 -4.20
CA CYS A 518 15.42 0.12 -5.38
C CYS A 518 14.01 -0.22 -5.88
N ASN A 519 12.96 0.02 -5.08
CA ASN A 519 11.57 -0.20 -5.49
C ASN A 519 11.00 0.99 -6.28
N ASP A 520 11.61 2.17 -6.21
CA ASP A 520 11.06 3.41 -6.75
C ASP A 520 11.97 4.09 -7.79
N LEU A 521 13.29 3.85 -7.74
CA LEU A 521 14.26 4.37 -8.70
C LEU A 521 14.68 3.28 -9.68
N THR A 522 14.76 3.62 -10.97
CA THR A 522 15.43 2.74 -11.94
C THR A 522 16.93 2.69 -11.65
N PRO A 523 17.64 1.60 -12.00
CA PRO A 523 19.09 1.53 -11.84
C PRO A 523 19.83 2.70 -12.51
N SER A 524 19.38 3.15 -13.68
CA SER A 524 19.97 4.30 -14.39
C SER A 524 19.78 5.62 -13.64
N MET A 525 18.62 5.84 -13.02
CA MET A 525 18.40 6.99 -12.15
C MET A 525 19.32 6.93 -10.93
N ALA A 526 19.36 5.78 -10.25
CA ALA A 526 20.21 5.61 -9.08
C ALA A 526 21.69 5.85 -9.40
N GLU A 527 22.21 5.26 -10.47
CA GLU A 527 23.58 5.44 -10.95
C GLU A 527 23.88 6.91 -11.28
N ARG A 528 23.00 7.58 -12.04
CA ARG A 528 23.18 8.98 -12.40
C ARG A 528 23.22 9.88 -11.16
N PHE A 529 22.33 9.66 -10.19
CA PHE A 529 22.31 10.47 -8.98
C PHE A 529 23.49 10.18 -8.06
N LEU A 530 23.85 8.90 -7.88
CA LEU A 530 25.04 8.52 -7.10
C LEU A 530 26.31 9.12 -7.70
N LYS A 531 26.48 9.07 -9.02
CA LYS A 531 27.62 9.70 -9.69
C LYS A 531 27.71 11.20 -9.39
N ILE A 532 26.58 11.92 -9.44
CA ILE A 532 26.55 13.35 -9.07
C ILE A 532 26.95 13.55 -7.61
N VAL A 533 26.41 12.71 -6.71
CA VAL A 533 26.75 12.80 -5.28
C VAL A 533 28.23 12.48 -5.05
N GLU A 534 28.77 11.45 -5.67
CA GLU A 534 30.19 11.07 -5.59
C GLU A 534 31.10 12.18 -6.12
N GLU A 535 30.78 12.76 -7.29
CA GLU A 535 31.51 13.91 -7.84
C GLU A 535 31.48 15.13 -6.89
N LYS A 536 30.32 15.40 -6.27
CA LYS A 536 30.18 16.52 -5.32
C LYS A 536 30.86 16.25 -3.98
N LEU A 537 31.08 14.99 -3.61
CA LEU A 537 31.66 14.58 -2.33
C LEU A 537 33.10 14.06 -2.43
N ALA A 538 33.69 14.01 -3.63
CA ALA A 538 34.96 13.34 -3.91
C ALA A 538 36.08 13.71 -2.92
N ASP A 539 36.20 15.00 -2.60
CA ASP A 539 37.29 15.50 -1.74
C ASP A 539 36.99 15.43 -0.23
N SER A 540 35.81 14.94 0.16
CA SER A 540 35.36 14.96 1.55
C SER A 540 35.78 13.73 2.36
N GLY A 541 36.14 12.62 1.69
CA GLY A 541 36.33 11.32 2.33
C GLY A 541 35.04 10.69 2.89
N LEU A 542 33.87 11.32 2.68
CA LEU A 542 32.59 10.81 3.14
C LEU A 542 32.06 9.75 2.16
N SER A 543 31.94 8.51 2.64
CA SER A 543 31.29 7.42 1.91
C SER A 543 29.94 7.05 2.51
N PHE A 544 29.02 6.63 1.65
CA PHE A 544 27.75 6.02 2.04
C PHE A 544 27.82 4.52 1.78
N LYS A 545 27.17 3.72 2.64
CA LYS A 545 26.87 2.32 2.31
C LYS A 545 25.89 2.33 1.15
N THR A 546 26.39 2.29 -0.07
CA THR A 546 25.64 1.95 -1.26
C THR A 546 25.67 0.45 -1.39
N THR A 547 24.50 -0.17 -1.51
CA THR A 547 24.38 -1.54 -2.04
C THR A 547 24.74 -1.47 -3.53
N THR A 548 26.02 -1.20 -3.81
CA THR A 548 26.61 -1.42 -5.12
C THR A 548 26.56 -2.91 -5.37
N PHE A 549 26.18 -3.30 -6.59
CA PHE A 549 26.45 -4.64 -7.11
C PHE A 549 27.97 -4.84 -7.17
N SER A 550 28.56 -5.10 -6.01
CA SER A 550 29.90 -5.61 -5.85
C SER A 550 29.74 -7.11 -5.69
N SER A 551 30.13 -7.83 -6.73
CA SER A 551 30.56 -9.20 -6.66
C SER A 551 31.55 -9.36 -5.51
N ASN A 552 31.07 -9.86 -4.37
CA ASN A 552 31.79 -10.76 -3.47
C ASN A 552 30.78 -11.23 -2.43
N GLY A 553 30.51 -12.54 -2.45
CA GLY A 553 29.52 -13.18 -1.62
C GLY A 553 29.97 -13.21 -0.17
N GLU A 554 29.21 -12.55 0.69
CA GLU A 554 29.14 -12.90 2.10
C GLU A 554 27.72 -13.40 2.41
N ASN A 555 27.69 -14.53 3.12
CA ASN A 555 26.48 -15.27 3.47
C ASN A 555 25.60 -14.45 4.43
N VAL A 556 24.38 -14.12 4.01
CA VAL A 556 23.36 -13.53 4.89
C VAL A 556 22.73 -14.65 5.74
N PRO A 557 22.72 -14.57 7.09
CA PRO A 557 22.24 -15.66 7.94
C PRO A 557 20.75 -16.01 7.75
N THR A 558 20.43 -17.30 7.88
CA THR A 558 19.08 -17.90 7.76
C THR A 558 18.00 -17.22 8.62
N ASP A 559 18.40 -16.54 9.69
CA ASP A 559 17.51 -15.91 10.67
C ASP A 559 16.94 -14.56 10.21
N GLU A 560 17.62 -13.83 9.31
CA GLU A 560 17.10 -12.56 8.76
C GLU A 560 15.90 -12.78 7.83
N ILE A 561 15.93 -13.84 7.01
CA ILE A 561 14.80 -14.21 6.14
C ILE A 561 13.58 -14.63 6.98
N GLN A 562 13.79 -15.20 8.16
CA GLN A 562 12.71 -15.57 9.08
C GLN A 562 11.99 -14.33 9.63
N GLY A 563 12.72 -13.30 10.03
CA GLY A 563 12.16 -12.01 10.46
C GLY A 563 11.43 -11.27 9.33
N LEU A 564 11.93 -11.38 8.09
CA LEU A 564 11.31 -10.79 6.90
C LEU A 564 9.94 -11.39 6.58
N VAL A 565 9.81 -12.73 6.67
CA VAL A 565 8.57 -13.45 6.33
C VAL A 565 7.44 -13.14 7.33
N ALA A 566 7.76 -12.91 8.61
CA ALA A 566 6.79 -12.57 9.65
C ALA A 566 6.05 -11.24 9.40
N GLY A 567 6.65 -10.33 8.62
CA GLY A 567 6.05 -9.05 8.26
C GLY A 567 5.21 -9.04 6.98
N PHE A 568 5.07 -10.19 6.29
CA PHE A 568 4.27 -10.26 5.06
C PHE A 568 2.79 -10.53 5.38
N PRO A 569 1.85 -9.96 4.59
CA PRO A 569 0.46 -10.36 4.67
C PRO A 569 0.35 -11.88 4.54
N SER A 570 -0.38 -12.52 5.45
CA SER A 570 -0.50 -13.96 5.49
C SER A 570 -1.96 -14.39 5.52
N GLU A 571 -2.29 -15.46 4.80
CA GLU A 571 -3.61 -16.09 4.79
C GLU A 571 -3.48 -17.59 5.05
N LYS A 572 -4.60 -18.25 5.33
CA LYS A 572 -4.61 -19.71 5.45
C LYS A 572 -4.68 -20.36 4.07
N ASN A 573 -3.78 -21.30 3.82
CA ASN A 573 -3.82 -22.20 2.68
C ASN A 573 -4.92 -23.26 2.88
N TRP A 574 -5.23 -24.01 1.82
CA TRP A 574 -6.22 -25.11 1.85
C TRP A 574 -5.87 -26.23 2.83
N ASP A 575 -4.59 -26.41 3.17
CA ASP A 575 -4.13 -27.35 4.20
C ASP A 575 -3.99 -26.69 5.58
N GLY A 576 -4.55 -25.49 5.78
CA GLY A 576 -4.45 -24.71 7.01
C GLY A 576 -3.06 -24.11 7.29
N SER A 577 -2.06 -24.41 6.45
CA SER A 577 -0.72 -23.80 6.58
C SER A 577 -0.71 -22.34 6.10
N PRO A 578 0.22 -21.49 6.53
CA PRO A 578 0.23 -20.09 6.10
C PRO A 578 0.70 -19.95 4.64
N LEU A 579 -0.04 -19.15 3.88
CA LEU A 579 0.41 -18.50 2.65
C LEU A 579 0.93 -17.11 2.99
N TYR A 580 2.01 -16.69 2.34
CA TYR A 580 2.60 -15.36 2.49
C TYR A 580 2.53 -14.61 1.16
N PHE A 581 2.03 -13.39 1.18
CA PHE A 581 1.95 -12.54 0.00
C PHE A 581 3.26 -11.80 -0.23
N TYR A 582 3.95 -12.13 -1.32
CA TYR A 582 5.22 -11.51 -1.69
C TYR A 582 5.23 -11.17 -3.18
N LYS A 583 5.47 -9.88 -3.48
CA LYS A 583 5.60 -9.34 -4.85
C LYS A 583 4.49 -9.79 -5.81
N GLY A 584 3.23 -9.75 -5.33
CA GLY A 584 2.06 -10.05 -6.16
C GLY A 584 1.67 -11.53 -6.24
N VAL A 585 2.32 -12.41 -5.47
CA VAL A 585 2.09 -13.86 -5.49
C VAL A 585 1.95 -14.38 -4.06
N TRP A 586 1.03 -15.29 -3.84
CA TRP A 586 0.93 -16.05 -2.59
C TRP A 586 1.85 -17.26 -2.64
N TYR A 587 2.82 -17.30 -1.73
CA TYR A 587 3.74 -18.43 -1.58
C TYR A 587 3.40 -19.23 -0.34
N PRO A 588 3.40 -20.57 -0.40
CA PRO A 588 3.33 -21.37 0.81
C PRO A 588 4.60 -21.18 1.65
N ALA A 589 4.48 -21.36 2.97
CA ALA A 589 5.56 -21.20 3.94
C ALA A 589 6.88 -21.90 3.55
N PHE A 590 6.80 -23.06 2.88
CA PHE A 590 7.99 -23.81 2.47
C PHE A 590 8.70 -23.23 1.24
N ALA A 591 8.01 -22.42 0.42
CA ALA A 591 8.56 -21.89 -0.83
C ALA A 591 8.94 -20.40 -0.74
N ILE A 592 8.37 -19.65 0.22
CA ILE A 592 8.59 -18.20 0.31
C ILE A 592 10.07 -17.83 0.48
N ARG A 593 10.83 -18.61 1.27
CA ARG A 593 12.28 -18.38 1.45
C ARG A 593 13.05 -18.57 0.15
N GLY A 594 12.77 -19.67 -0.55
CA GLY A 594 13.37 -19.94 -1.84
C GLY A 594 12.99 -18.89 -2.88
N ALA A 595 11.78 -18.36 -2.86
CA ALA A 595 11.35 -17.28 -3.75
C ALA A 595 12.08 -15.96 -3.50
N ILE A 596 12.29 -15.58 -2.23
CA ILE A 596 13.08 -14.39 -1.86
C ILE A 596 14.52 -14.55 -2.34
N SER A 597 15.13 -15.68 -1.99
CA SER A 597 16.54 -15.98 -2.31
C SER A 597 16.78 -16.10 -3.81
N PHE A 598 15.89 -16.79 -4.55
CA PHE A 598 15.89 -16.84 -6.01
C PHE A 598 15.91 -15.43 -6.60
N ARG A 599 14.99 -14.56 -6.17
CA ARG A 599 14.89 -13.19 -6.68
C ARG A 599 16.15 -12.37 -6.41
N GLN A 600 16.79 -12.56 -5.26
CA GLN A 600 17.97 -11.79 -4.83
C GLN A 600 19.26 -12.27 -5.51
N HIS A 601 19.41 -13.57 -5.75
CA HIS A 601 20.72 -14.15 -6.04
C HIS A 601 20.83 -14.83 -7.42
N PHE A 602 19.73 -15.08 -8.13
CA PHE A 602 19.83 -15.71 -9.45
C PHE A 602 20.34 -14.74 -10.52
N ILE A 603 21.43 -15.11 -11.17
CA ILE A 603 22.00 -14.40 -12.32
C ILE A 603 21.71 -15.21 -13.59
N ALA A 604 20.80 -14.70 -14.40
CA ALA A 604 20.43 -15.30 -15.68
C ALA A 604 21.56 -15.13 -16.72
N ARG A 605 21.82 -16.20 -17.48
CA ARG A 605 22.64 -16.19 -18.70
C ARG A 605 21.73 -16.10 -19.92
N ASP A 606 22.25 -15.57 -21.02
CA ASP A 606 21.48 -15.45 -22.26
C ASP A 606 21.01 -16.80 -22.82
N THR A 607 21.73 -17.88 -22.51
CA THR A 607 21.39 -19.24 -22.90
C THR A 607 20.40 -19.94 -21.97
N ASP A 608 20.01 -19.33 -20.84
CA ASP A 608 19.12 -19.98 -19.88
C ASP A 608 17.70 -20.13 -20.44
N ILE A 609 17.06 -21.26 -20.08
CA ILE A 609 15.68 -21.58 -20.43
C ILE A 609 14.87 -21.69 -19.15
N ILE A 610 13.81 -20.89 -19.02
CA ILE A 610 12.96 -20.83 -17.83
C ILE A 610 11.56 -21.30 -18.18
N LEU A 611 11.16 -22.43 -17.60
CA LEU A 611 9.81 -22.97 -17.72
C LEU A 611 8.92 -22.39 -16.62
N ALA A 612 8.08 -21.42 -16.99
CA ALA A 612 7.19 -20.72 -16.09
C ALA A 612 5.78 -21.32 -16.17
N SER A 613 5.12 -21.51 -15.04
CA SER A 613 3.71 -21.91 -15.07
C SER A 613 3.04 -21.61 -13.74
N MET A 614 1.72 -21.53 -13.74
CA MET A 614 0.99 -21.66 -12.49
C MET A 614 1.01 -23.11 -11.98
N PRO A 615 0.87 -23.36 -10.67
CA PRO A 615 0.71 -24.73 -10.17
C PRO A 615 -0.42 -25.45 -10.89
N LYS A 616 -0.15 -26.67 -11.33
CA LYS A 616 -1.11 -27.60 -11.97
C LYS A 616 -1.63 -27.20 -13.36
N SER A 617 -0.99 -26.23 -14.03
CA SER A 617 -1.29 -25.90 -15.43
C SER A 617 -0.60 -26.81 -16.47
N GLY A 618 0.14 -27.84 -16.04
CA GLY A 618 0.85 -28.76 -16.95
C GLY A 618 2.37 -28.77 -16.81
N THR A 619 2.92 -28.24 -15.72
CA THR A 619 4.37 -28.10 -15.51
C THR A 619 5.16 -29.40 -15.68
N THR A 620 4.66 -30.53 -15.18
CA THR A 620 5.33 -31.83 -15.31
C THR A 620 5.53 -32.22 -16.77
N TRP A 621 4.50 -31.97 -17.60
CA TRP A 621 4.54 -32.29 -19.02
C TRP A 621 5.44 -31.32 -19.78
N LEU A 622 5.35 -30.01 -19.49
CA LEU A 622 6.24 -29.01 -20.07
C LEU A 622 7.72 -29.30 -19.74
N LYS A 623 8.03 -29.68 -18.51
CA LYS A 623 9.39 -30.07 -18.08
C LYS A 623 9.93 -31.24 -18.89
N ALA A 624 9.13 -32.30 -19.05
CA ALA A 624 9.52 -33.46 -19.84
C ALA A 624 9.76 -33.10 -21.31
N LEU A 625 8.81 -32.40 -21.94
CA LEU A 625 8.91 -31.99 -23.34
C LEU A 625 10.12 -31.08 -23.58
N ALA A 626 10.29 -30.03 -22.78
CA ALA A 626 11.40 -29.09 -22.95
C ALA A 626 12.76 -29.77 -22.68
N PHE A 627 12.85 -30.64 -21.67
CA PHE A 627 14.06 -31.42 -21.43
C PHE A 627 14.41 -32.33 -22.61
N SER A 628 13.44 -33.08 -23.14
CA SER A 628 13.63 -33.93 -24.31
C SER A 628 14.03 -33.12 -25.54
N VAL A 629 13.37 -31.99 -25.81
CA VAL A 629 13.71 -31.13 -26.95
C VAL A 629 15.14 -30.59 -26.84
N VAL A 630 15.54 -30.10 -25.66
CA VAL A 630 16.89 -29.53 -25.44
C VAL A 630 17.98 -30.59 -25.54
N ASN A 631 17.72 -31.82 -25.09
CA ASN A 631 18.74 -32.86 -24.98
C ASN A 631 18.62 -34.00 -26.01
N ARG A 632 17.76 -33.88 -27.03
CA ARG A 632 17.53 -34.92 -28.03
C ARG A 632 18.75 -35.29 -28.88
N SER A 633 19.74 -34.40 -28.97
CA SER A 633 21.03 -34.68 -29.64
C SER A 633 21.99 -35.48 -28.75
N ILE A 634 21.74 -35.51 -27.44
CA ILE A 634 22.57 -36.19 -26.42
C ILE A 634 21.97 -37.55 -26.08
N TYR A 635 20.64 -37.60 -25.90
CA TYR A 635 19.92 -38.80 -25.51
C TYR A 635 18.89 -39.19 -26.56
N SER A 636 18.96 -40.44 -27.01
CA SER A 636 17.85 -41.06 -27.74
C SER A 636 16.62 -41.16 -26.83
N PRO A 637 15.39 -41.19 -27.37
CA PRO A 637 14.19 -41.36 -26.56
C PRO A 637 14.19 -42.64 -25.69
N THR A 638 14.88 -43.69 -26.13
CA THR A 638 15.04 -44.97 -25.41
C THR A 638 16.09 -44.94 -24.30
N GLU A 639 16.99 -43.96 -24.30
CA GLU A 639 18.06 -43.81 -23.30
C GLU A 639 17.85 -42.53 -22.47
N SER A 640 16.69 -41.89 -22.61
CA SER A 640 16.41 -40.62 -21.97
C SER A 640 16.47 -40.73 -20.44
N PRO A 641 17.11 -39.78 -19.75
CA PRO A 641 17.06 -39.68 -18.29
C PRO A 641 15.64 -39.64 -17.71
N LEU A 642 14.63 -39.29 -18.50
CA LEU A 642 13.21 -39.34 -18.09
C LEU A 642 12.73 -40.74 -17.70
N LEU A 643 13.39 -41.80 -18.18
CA LEU A 643 13.05 -43.19 -17.85
C LEU A 643 13.41 -43.56 -16.41
N THR A 644 14.46 -42.93 -15.86
CA THR A 644 15.03 -43.24 -14.54
C THR A 644 14.97 -42.06 -13.56
N THR A 645 14.63 -40.86 -14.04
CA THR A 645 14.59 -39.64 -13.23
C THR A 645 13.31 -38.86 -13.51
N PRO A 646 12.53 -38.48 -12.48
CA PRO A 646 11.31 -37.69 -12.68
C PRO A 646 11.60 -36.34 -13.36
N PRO A 647 10.67 -35.82 -14.20
CA PRO A 647 10.87 -34.55 -14.90
C PRO A 647 11.18 -33.36 -13.98
N HIS A 648 10.67 -33.40 -12.74
CA HIS A 648 10.90 -32.33 -11.77
C HIS A 648 12.31 -32.31 -11.17
N ASP A 649 13.03 -33.44 -11.21
CA ASP A 649 14.41 -33.52 -10.71
C ASP A 649 15.41 -33.18 -11.82
N LEU A 650 15.05 -33.47 -13.09
CA LEU A 650 15.81 -33.04 -14.27
C LEU A 650 15.70 -31.53 -14.52
N VAL A 651 14.52 -30.95 -14.31
CA VAL A 651 14.28 -29.51 -14.42
C VAL A 651 13.83 -28.98 -13.06
N ARG A 652 14.77 -28.51 -12.25
CA ARG A 652 14.55 -28.11 -10.85
C ARG A 652 13.79 -26.79 -10.73
N PHE A 653 12.94 -26.66 -9.70
CA PHE A 653 12.30 -25.39 -9.34
C PHE A 653 13.27 -24.47 -8.59
N PHE A 654 13.26 -23.19 -8.92
CA PHE A 654 14.04 -22.21 -8.17
C PHE A 654 13.59 -22.14 -6.72
N GLU A 655 12.29 -21.98 -6.47
CA GLU A 655 11.75 -21.63 -5.15
C GLU A 655 11.66 -22.82 -4.19
N VAL A 656 11.80 -24.05 -4.69
CA VAL A 656 11.55 -25.28 -3.90
C VAL A 656 12.74 -26.23 -3.93
N ASP A 657 13.37 -26.43 -5.09
CA ASP A 657 14.41 -27.45 -5.25
C ASP A 657 15.82 -26.86 -5.09
N LEU A 658 16.01 -25.59 -5.49
CA LEU A 658 17.31 -24.91 -5.48
C LEU A 658 17.42 -23.98 -4.26
N TYR A 659 16.73 -22.84 -4.30
CA TYR A 659 16.93 -21.73 -3.36
C TYR A 659 16.26 -21.94 -1.99
N ALA A 660 15.34 -22.90 -1.88
CA ALA A 660 14.79 -23.28 -0.57
C ALA A 660 15.74 -24.17 0.24
N LYS A 661 16.67 -24.88 -0.42
CA LYS A 661 17.64 -25.77 0.24
C LYS A 661 18.99 -25.10 0.44
N HIS A 662 19.39 -24.26 -0.50
CA HIS A 662 20.66 -23.54 -0.46
C HIS A 662 20.41 -22.09 -0.88
N GLN A 663 20.84 -21.12 -0.07
CA GLN A 663 20.66 -19.70 -0.39
C GLN A 663 21.44 -19.28 -1.63
N LEU A 664 22.58 -19.92 -1.88
CA LEU A 664 23.42 -19.75 -3.06
C LEU A 664 23.75 -21.13 -3.65
N PRO A 665 22.84 -21.73 -4.45
CA PRO A 665 23.14 -22.98 -5.13
C PRO A 665 24.25 -22.74 -6.17
N ASP A 666 25.23 -23.65 -6.24
CA ASP A 666 26.22 -23.62 -7.32
C ASP A 666 25.53 -24.04 -8.63
N LEU A 667 25.25 -23.04 -9.47
CA LEU A 667 24.66 -23.21 -10.79
C LEU A 667 25.69 -23.08 -11.91
N GLU A 668 26.95 -22.81 -11.57
CA GLU A 668 28.02 -22.57 -12.54
C GLU A 668 28.49 -23.88 -13.18
N GLN A 669 28.46 -24.97 -12.42
CA GLN A 669 28.83 -26.31 -12.87
C GLN A 669 27.79 -26.97 -13.80
N LEU A 670 26.60 -26.37 -13.96
CA LEU A 670 25.57 -26.93 -14.84
C LEU A 670 25.89 -26.65 -16.32
N PRO A 671 25.75 -27.65 -17.21
CA PRO A 671 25.98 -27.47 -18.63
C PRO A 671 24.99 -26.45 -19.22
N SER A 672 25.46 -25.64 -20.18
CA SER A 672 24.60 -24.69 -20.91
C SER A 672 24.02 -25.37 -22.16
N PRO A 673 22.76 -25.08 -22.56
CA PRO A 673 21.83 -24.17 -21.88
C PRO A 673 21.27 -24.78 -20.58
N ARG A 674 21.20 -23.96 -19.52
CA ARG A 674 20.64 -24.42 -18.25
C ARG A 674 19.12 -24.31 -18.32
N ILE A 675 18.42 -25.38 -17.93
CA ILE A 675 16.96 -25.43 -17.91
C ILE A 675 16.44 -25.44 -16.47
N PHE A 676 15.59 -24.48 -16.16
CA PHE A 676 15.00 -24.31 -14.84
C PHE A 676 13.50 -24.11 -14.93
N SER A 677 12.84 -24.08 -13.77
CA SER A 677 11.40 -23.83 -13.71
C SER A 677 11.01 -22.96 -12.53
N SER A 678 9.88 -22.30 -12.66
CA SER A 678 9.40 -21.34 -11.67
C SER A 678 7.87 -21.28 -11.65
N HIS A 679 7.32 -21.09 -10.46
CA HIS A 679 5.92 -20.67 -10.28
C HIS A 679 5.77 -19.17 -10.05
N SER A 680 6.88 -18.43 -9.98
CA SER A 680 6.87 -16.99 -9.80
C SER A 680 6.27 -16.27 -11.01
N HIS A 681 5.55 -15.19 -10.73
CA HIS A 681 5.06 -14.30 -11.78
C HIS A 681 6.23 -13.55 -12.44
N TYR A 682 6.04 -13.12 -13.68
CA TYR A 682 7.04 -12.33 -14.41
C TYR A 682 7.49 -11.06 -13.64
N GLU A 683 6.58 -10.45 -12.87
CA GLU A 683 6.89 -9.30 -12.02
C GLU A 683 7.80 -9.66 -10.82
N ALA A 684 7.66 -10.89 -10.31
CA ALA A 684 8.38 -11.41 -9.15
C ALA A 684 9.73 -12.06 -9.50
N MET A 685 9.99 -12.36 -10.77
CA MET A 685 11.28 -12.91 -11.23
C MET A 685 12.46 -11.93 -11.06
N PRO A 686 13.69 -12.44 -10.87
CA PRO A 686 14.94 -11.66 -10.85
C PRO A 686 15.08 -10.65 -12.00
N GLN A 687 15.73 -9.52 -11.73
CA GLN A 687 15.98 -8.51 -12.77
C GLN A 687 16.97 -8.99 -13.85
N SER A 688 17.90 -9.88 -13.50
CA SER A 688 18.84 -10.51 -14.43
C SER A 688 18.11 -11.23 -15.58
N ILE A 689 16.95 -11.84 -15.31
CA ILE A 689 16.09 -12.47 -16.32
C ILE A 689 15.54 -11.43 -17.29
N ARG A 690 15.27 -10.19 -16.86
CA ARG A 690 14.76 -9.14 -17.76
C ARG A 690 15.83 -8.56 -18.67
N GLY A 691 17.06 -8.43 -18.15
CA GLY A 691 18.21 -7.88 -18.88
C GLY A 691 18.93 -8.85 -19.80
N SER A 692 18.84 -10.17 -19.56
CA SER A 692 19.50 -11.19 -20.39
C SER A 692 18.71 -11.59 -21.64
N GLY A 693 19.34 -12.33 -22.54
CA GLY A 693 18.72 -13.01 -23.68
C GLY A 693 17.97 -14.30 -23.33
N CYS A 694 17.85 -14.66 -22.04
CA CYS A 694 17.25 -15.93 -21.62
C CYS A 694 15.81 -16.08 -22.13
N LYS A 695 15.42 -17.32 -22.43
CA LYS A 695 14.12 -17.64 -22.99
C LYS A 695 13.16 -18.14 -21.92
N ILE A 696 11.92 -17.64 -21.93
CA ILE A 696 10.87 -18.06 -21.01
C ILE A 696 9.79 -18.80 -21.78
N VAL A 697 9.44 -20.00 -21.33
CA VAL A 697 8.30 -20.76 -21.86
C VAL A 697 7.23 -20.80 -20.79
N TYR A 698 6.11 -20.12 -21.02
CA TYR A 698 4.97 -20.10 -20.11
C TYR A 698 3.86 -21.04 -20.57
N ILE A 699 3.44 -21.97 -19.71
CA ILE A 699 2.27 -22.83 -19.96
C ILE A 699 1.08 -22.46 -19.07
N CYS A 700 -0.05 -22.14 -19.70
CA CYS A 700 -1.34 -21.98 -19.02
C CYS A 700 -2.27 -23.16 -19.31
N ARG A 701 -3.33 -23.27 -18.52
CA ARG A 701 -4.39 -24.26 -18.67
C ARG A 701 -5.73 -23.60 -18.41
N ASN A 702 -6.82 -24.17 -18.91
CA ASN A 702 -8.16 -23.77 -18.55
C ASN A 702 -8.26 -23.63 -17.02
N PRO A 703 -8.62 -22.44 -16.50
CA PRO A 703 -8.65 -22.18 -15.07
C PRO A 703 -9.52 -23.14 -14.24
N LEU A 704 -10.61 -23.68 -14.80
CA LEU A 704 -11.47 -24.66 -14.12
C LEU A 704 -10.78 -26.02 -13.97
N ASP A 705 -10.15 -26.53 -15.04
CA ASP A 705 -9.38 -27.78 -14.99
C ASP A 705 -8.15 -27.66 -14.08
N GLN A 706 -7.53 -26.48 -14.08
CA GLN A 706 -6.42 -26.16 -13.22
C GLN A 706 -6.83 -26.19 -11.74
N LEU A 707 -7.94 -25.53 -11.39
CA LEU A 707 -8.50 -25.50 -10.04
C LEU A 707 -8.75 -26.91 -9.52
N VAL A 708 -9.49 -27.72 -10.29
CA VAL A 708 -9.80 -29.11 -9.92
C VAL A 708 -8.53 -29.95 -9.79
N SER A 709 -7.55 -29.74 -10.69
CA SER A 709 -6.27 -30.41 -10.58
C SER A 709 -5.45 -29.99 -9.35
N ALA A 710 -5.58 -28.75 -8.88
CA ALA A 710 -4.96 -28.26 -7.66
C ALA A 710 -5.63 -28.84 -6.43
N PHE A 711 -6.95 -28.75 -6.35
CA PHE A 711 -7.73 -29.31 -5.25
C PHE A 711 -7.36 -30.78 -4.96
N HIS A 712 -7.43 -31.64 -6.00
CA HIS A 712 -7.09 -33.06 -5.86
C HIS A 712 -5.61 -33.32 -5.55
N PHE A 713 -4.71 -32.43 -5.96
CA PHE A 713 -3.28 -32.57 -5.67
C PHE A 713 -2.97 -32.23 -4.22
N PHE A 714 -3.51 -31.12 -3.70
CA PHE A 714 -3.27 -30.70 -2.32
C PHE A 714 -3.89 -31.64 -1.29
N ARG A 715 -5.03 -32.28 -1.60
CA ARG A 715 -5.61 -33.35 -0.76
C ARG A 715 -4.70 -34.56 -0.55
N LYS A 716 -3.70 -34.77 -1.41
CA LYS A 716 -2.74 -35.88 -1.26
C LYS A 716 -1.59 -35.54 -0.30
N PHE A 717 -1.46 -34.29 0.17
CA PHE A 717 -0.52 -33.94 1.24
C PHE A 717 -1.09 -34.39 2.59
N LYS A 718 -0.61 -35.52 3.10
CA LYS A 718 -0.83 -35.90 4.50
C LYS A 718 0.18 -35.17 5.38
N ARG A 719 -0.28 -34.30 6.27
CA ARG A 719 0.46 -33.84 7.44
C ARG A 719 -0.26 -34.34 8.68
N GLU A 720 0.49 -34.86 9.66
CA GLU A 720 -0.08 -35.23 10.95
C GLU A 720 -0.74 -34.00 11.59
N ASN A 721 -1.94 -34.18 12.16
CA ASN A 721 -2.76 -33.17 12.85
C ASN A 721 -3.50 -32.11 12.02
N VAL A 722 -3.69 -32.28 10.71
CA VAL A 722 -4.51 -31.37 9.89
C VAL A 722 -5.79 -32.07 9.41
N ARG A 723 -6.97 -31.46 9.66
CA ARG A 723 -8.25 -31.96 9.13
C ARG A 723 -8.24 -31.82 7.59
N PRO A 724 -8.56 -32.89 6.82
CA PRO A 724 -8.74 -32.77 5.37
C PRO A 724 -9.87 -31.79 5.03
N LEU A 725 -9.72 -31.08 3.91
CA LEU A 725 -10.77 -30.26 3.29
C LEU A 725 -12.09 -31.05 3.16
N SER A 726 -13.20 -30.48 3.65
CA SER A 726 -14.53 -31.09 3.64
C SER A 726 -15.19 -31.10 2.27
N SER A 727 -15.06 -30.02 1.49
CA SER A 727 -15.62 -29.91 0.13
C SER A 727 -14.90 -28.84 -0.71
N ILE A 728 -15.10 -28.86 -2.03
CA ILE A 728 -14.65 -27.78 -2.92
C ILE A 728 -15.52 -26.52 -2.81
N ASP A 729 -16.72 -26.65 -2.19
CA ASP A 729 -17.69 -25.57 -1.99
C ASP A 729 -17.24 -24.61 -0.88
N ASP A 730 -16.64 -25.13 0.19
CA ASP A 730 -16.25 -24.36 1.38
C ASP A 730 -15.11 -23.33 1.11
N ASP A 731 -14.32 -23.53 0.05
CA ASP A 731 -13.08 -22.77 -0.23
C ASP A 731 -13.02 -22.16 -1.64
N PHE A 732 -14.13 -22.18 -2.38
CA PHE A 732 -14.20 -21.68 -3.76
C PHE A 732 -13.92 -20.17 -3.88
N ASP A 733 -14.12 -19.41 -2.80
CA ASP A 733 -13.83 -17.97 -2.71
C ASP A 733 -12.37 -17.65 -2.31
N ASN A 734 -11.61 -18.62 -1.78
CA ASN A 734 -10.24 -18.45 -1.30
C ASN A 734 -9.17 -18.65 -2.39
N VAL A 735 -9.58 -18.72 -3.66
CA VAL A 735 -8.67 -19.12 -4.73
C VAL A 735 -8.05 -17.93 -5.45
N CYS A 736 -6.73 -17.78 -5.28
CA CYS A 736 -5.92 -16.77 -5.96
C CYS A 736 -5.77 -17.10 -7.45
N TRP A 737 -6.23 -16.22 -8.35
CA TRP A 737 -6.02 -16.38 -9.79
C TRP A 737 -5.57 -15.12 -10.55
N ILE A 738 -4.51 -15.35 -11.33
CA ILE A 738 -4.13 -14.83 -12.67
C ILE A 738 -4.09 -13.30 -12.89
N ARG A 739 -2.85 -12.80 -13.03
CA ARG A 739 -2.49 -11.65 -13.88
C ARG A 739 -1.51 -12.17 -14.94
N ILE A 740 -1.90 -12.11 -16.22
CA ILE A 740 -1.03 -12.44 -17.35
C ILE A 740 -0.66 -11.14 -18.05
N VAL A 741 0.64 -10.91 -18.23
CA VAL A 741 1.16 -9.81 -19.05
C VAL A 741 1.83 -10.44 -20.27
N LEU A 742 1.29 -10.17 -21.45
CA LEU A 742 1.84 -10.59 -22.75
C LEU A 742 2.52 -9.39 -23.39
N GLU A 743 3.85 -9.26 -23.25
CA GLU A 743 4.54 -8.10 -23.82
C GLU A 743 5.83 -8.38 -24.61
N ARG A 744 6.28 -9.64 -24.80
CA ARG A 744 7.51 -9.90 -25.60
C ARG A 744 7.51 -11.27 -26.29
N PRO A 745 7.06 -11.41 -27.55
CA PRO A 745 7.03 -12.70 -28.24
C PRO A 745 8.43 -13.30 -28.48
N ASP A 746 9.47 -12.46 -28.63
CA ASP A 746 10.85 -12.93 -28.89
C ASP A 746 11.54 -13.51 -27.65
N LYS A 747 10.98 -13.26 -26.46
CA LYS A 747 11.55 -13.66 -25.17
C LYS A 747 10.64 -14.59 -24.37
N VAL A 748 9.34 -14.56 -24.65
CA VAL A 748 8.33 -15.34 -23.93
C VAL A 748 7.48 -16.11 -24.93
N LEU A 749 7.58 -17.44 -24.92
CA LEU A 749 6.66 -18.32 -25.61
C LEU A 749 5.48 -18.66 -24.71
N PHE A 750 4.28 -18.36 -25.18
CA PHE A 750 3.04 -18.72 -24.51
C PHE A 750 2.43 -19.99 -25.11
N LEU A 751 2.18 -20.99 -24.27
CA LEU A 751 1.54 -22.27 -24.63
C LEU A 751 0.28 -22.49 -23.79
N LYS A 752 -0.75 -23.06 -24.41
CA LYS A 752 -1.92 -23.58 -23.69
C LYS A 752 -1.84 -25.09 -23.62
N TYR A 753 -2.14 -25.64 -22.44
CA TYR A 753 -2.19 -27.08 -22.23
C TYR A 753 -3.18 -27.76 -23.18
N GLU A 754 -4.31 -27.11 -23.45
CA GLU A 754 -5.33 -27.59 -24.37
C GLU A 754 -4.80 -27.67 -25.80
N ASP A 755 -4.09 -26.64 -26.27
CA ASP A 755 -3.52 -26.60 -27.62
C ASP A 755 -2.40 -27.64 -27.77
N LEU A 756 -1.54 -27.79 -26.75
CA LEU A 756 -0.54 -28.86 -26.69
C LEU A 756 -1.17 -30.25 -26.79
N LYS A 757 -2.36 -30.44 -26.21
CA LYS A 757 -3.08 -31.72 -26.26
C LYS A 757 -3.81 -31.94 -27.58
N ASP A 758 -4.28 -30.87 -28.21
CA ASP A 758 -4.97 -30.88 -29.50
C ASP A 758 -3.99 -31.23 -30.63
N ASP A 759 -2.83 -30.57 -30.66
CA ASP A 759 -1.77 -30.81 -31.64
C ASP A 759 -0.39 -30.70 -30.99
N ILE A 760 0.09 -31.83 -30.49
CA ILE A 760 1.40 -31.92 -29.85
C ILE A 760 2.54 -31.71 -30.83
N THR A 761 2.40 -32.16 -32.08
CA THR A 761 3.45 -32.07 -33.11
C THR A 761 3.70 -30.61 -33.46
N PHE A 762 2.65 -29.83 -33.75
CA PHE A 762 2.76 -28.40 -34.04
C PHE A 762 3.38 -27.62 -32.86
N ASN A 763 2.90 -27.88 -31.64
CA ASN A 763 3.38 -27.15 -30.46
C ASN A 763 4.81 -27.55 -30.06
N LEU A 764 5.24 -28.78 -30.33
CA LEU A 764 6.64 -29.20 -30.15
C LEU A 764 7.57 -28.51 -31.14
N LYS A 765 7.18 -28.40 -32.41
CA LYS A 765 7.95 -27.63 -33.41
C LYS A 765 8.07 -26.18 -32.99
N LYS A 766 6.96 -25.55 -32.59
CA LYS A 766 6.92 -24.17 -32.07
C LYS A 766 7.83 -23.98 -30.86
N LEU A 767 7.84 -24.94 -29.93
CA LEU A 767 8.74 -24.92 -28.77
C LEU A 767 10.21 -25.00 -29.20
N ALA A 768 10.55 -25.95 -30.07
CA ALA A 768 11.91 -26.17 -30.55
C ALA A 768 12.46 -24.94 -31.31
N GLU A 769 11.64 -24.37 -32.20
CA GLU A 769 11.95 -23.14 -32.93
C GLU A 769 12.20 -21.97 -31.98
N PHE A 770 11.29 -21.73 -31.03
CA PHE A 770 11.46 -20.67 -30.03
C PHE A 770 12.74 -20.86 -29.20
N LEU A 771 13.06 -22.09 -28.79
CA LEU A 771 14.29 -22.39 -28.05
C LEU A 771 15.55 -22.23 -28.90
N GLY A 772 15.44 -22.03 -30.22
CA GLY A 772 16.56 -21.84 -31.14
C GLY A 772 17.19 -23.15 -31.61
N ILE A 773 16.45 -24.25 -31.48
CA ILE A 773 16.87 -25.60 -31.84
C ILE A 773 15.74 -26.28 -32.64
N PRO A 774 15.32 -25.71 -33.79
CA PRO A 774 14.23 -26.24 -34.60
C PRO A 774 14.52 -27.68 -35.04
N PHE A 775 13.47 -28.46 -35.27
CA PHE A 775 13.63 -29.78 -35.88
C PHE A 775 14.05 -29.62 -37.33
N THR A 776 14.99 -30.45 -37.76
CA THR A 776 15.41 -30.53 -39.16
C THR A 776 14.42 -31.37 -39.97
N ASP A 777 14.34 -31.14 -41.28
CA ASP A 777 13.53 -31.96 -42.20
C ASP A 777 13.84 -33.46 -42.08
N LYS A 778 15.09 -33.80 -41.71
CA LYS A 778 15.50 -35.17 -41.45
C LYS A 778 14.89 -35.70 -40.16
N GLU A 779 15.01 -34.98 -39.04
CA GLU A 779 14.38 -35.36 -37.77
C GLU A 779 12.86 -35.52 -37.89
N GLU A 780 12.21 -34.69 -38.70
CA GLU A 780 10.78 -34.83 -38.99
C GLU A 780 10.45 -36.10 -39.77
N LYS A 781 11.25 -36.43 -40.79
CA LYS A 781 11.06 -37.66 -41.58
C LYS A 781 11.40 -38.92 -40.78
N ASP A 782 12.38 -38.83 -39.89
CA ASP A 782 12.83 -39.91 -39.03
C ASP A 782 11.88 -40.14 -37.83
N GLY A 783 10.84 -39.31 -37.68
CA GLY A 783 9.79 -39.49 -36.66
C GLY A 783 10.20 -39.06 -35.25
N VAL A 784 11.24 -38.24 -35.10
CA VAL A 784 11.80 -37.84 -33.79
C VAL A 784 10.77 -37.11 -32.94
N ILE A 785 9.88 -36.32 -33.56
CA ILE A 785 8.83 -35.57 -32.85
C ILE A 785 7.81 -36.54 -32.23
N GLU A 786 7.43 -37.57 -32.99
CA GLU A 786 6.52 -38.63 -32.56
C GLU A 786 7.14 -39.45 -31.42
N GLU A 787 8.44 -39.74 -31.50
CA GLU A 787 9.15 -40.44 -30.43
C GLU A 787 9.23 -39.63 -29.13
N ILE A 788 9.57 -38.34 -29.21
CA ILE A 788 9.58 -37.43 -28.05
C ILE A 788 8.16 -37.31 -27.46
N SER A 789 7.15 -37.16 -28.32
CA SER A 789 5.74 -37.10 -27.92
C SER A 789 5.32 -38.38 -27.19
N LYS A 790 5.69 -39.56 -27.72
CA LYS A 790 5.42 -40.87 -27.11
C LYS A 790 6.12 -41.02 -25.76
N LEU A 791 7.41 -40.68 -25.67
CA LEU A 791 8.19 -40.71 -24.43
C LEU A 791 7.57 -39.81 -23.36
N CYS A 792 7.21 -38.59 -23.72
CA CYS A 792 6.65 -37.59 -22.82
C CYS A 792 5.14 -37.74 -22.61
N SER A 793 4.49 -38.74 -23.21
CA SER A 793 3.06 -38.93 -23.10
C SER A 793 2.64 -39.20 -21.65
N PHE A 794 1.42 -38.79 -21.29
CA PHE A 794 0.91 -38.98 -19.94
C PHE A 794 0.93 -40.45 -19.53
N ASP A 795 0.49 -41.36 -20.42
CA ASP A 795 0.42 -42.78 -20.12
C ASP A 795 1.80 -43.39 -19.96
N ASN A 796 2.79 -42.99 -20.77
CA ASN A 796 4.15 -43.46 -20.59
C ASN A 796 4.73 -42.96 -19.25
N LEU A 797 4.76 -41.64 -19.04
CA LEU A 797 5.37 -41.05 -17.84
C LEU A 797 4.72 -41.56 -16.55
N ARG A 798 3.39 -41.68 -16.51
CA ARG A 798 2.66 -42.23 -15.35
C ARG A 798 3.04 -43.67 -15.04
N ASN A 799 3.39 -44.46 -16.05
CA ASN A 799 3.63 -45.89 -15.92
C ASN A 799 5.09 -46.27 -15.65
N LEU A 800 6.02 -45.32 -15.80
CA LEU A 800 7.42 -45.50 -15.39
C LEU A 800 7.53 -45.78 -13.89
N GLU A 801 8.40 -46.73 -13.52
CA GLU A 801 8.59 -47.16 -12.14
C GLU A 801 8.91 -45.99 -11.21
N VAL A 802 9.83 -45.12 -11.64
CA VAL A 802 10.28 -43.94 -10.90
C VAL A 802 9.16 -42.95 -10.58
N ASN A 803 8.10 -42.93 -11.39
CA ASN A 803 6.92 -42.11 -11.17
C ASN A 803 5.82 -42.81 -10.38
N ARG A 804 5.87 -44.14 -10.24
CA ARG A 804 4.91 -44.92 -9.45
C ARG A 804 5.33 -45.04 -7.98
N THR A 805 6.61 -45.31 -7.72
CA THR A 805 7.11 -45.67 -6.39
C THR A 805 7.95 -44.58 -5.73
N GLY A 806 8.49 -43.62 -6.49
CA GLY A 806 9.34 -42.57 -5.95
C GLY A 806 8.61 -41.54 -5.08
N VAL A 807 9.35 -40.91 -4.16
CA VAL A 807 8.87 -39.85 -3.26
C VAL A 807 9.83 -38.67 -3.33
N ARG A 808 9.29 -37.45 -3.41
CA ARG A 808 10.08 -36.22 -3.45
C ARG A 808 10.54 -35.80 -2.05
N PRO A 809 11.59 -34.97 -1.91
CA PRO A 809 12.15 -34.54 -0.62
C PRO A 809 11.15 -33.93 0.39
N MET A 810 10.00 -33.44 -0.07
CA MET A 810 8.90 -32.93 0.77
C MET A 810 7.83 -33.98 1.12
N GLY A 811 8.13 -35.27 0.93
CA GLY A 811 7.23 -36.40 1.21
C GLY A 811 6.12 -36.61 0.17
N THR A 812 6.10 -35.86 -0.94
CA THR A 812 5.08 -36.01 -2.00
C THR A 812 5.40 -37.21 -2.88
N PRO A 813 4.52 -38.21 -3.01
CA PRO A 813 4.72 -39.32 -3.96
C PRO A 813 4.76 -38.80 -5.40
N ASN A 814 5.65 -39.32 -6.23
CA ASN A 814 5.75 -38.96 -7.65
C ASN A 814 4.44 -39.27 -8.39
N SER A 815 3.72 -40.31 -7.97
CA SER A 815 2.42 -40.69 -8.51
C SER A 815 1.34 -39.61 -8.31
N ALA A 816 1.53 -38.67 -7.37
CA ALA A 816 0.61 -37.55 -7.16
C ALA A 816 0.59 -36.56 -8.33
N PHE A 817 1.64 -36.48 -9.15
CA PHE A 817 1.70 -35.61 -10.32
C PHE A 817 0.87 -36.14 -11.51
N PHE A 818 0.50 -37.43 -11.49
CA PHE A 818 -0.22 -38.10 -12.58
C PHE A 818 -1.64 -38.49 -12.15
N ARG A 819 -2.63 -37.62 -12.47
CA ARG A 819 -4.05 -37.84 -12.10
C ARG A 819 -4.89 -38.41 -13.26
N LYS A 820 -5.28 -37.56 -14.20
CA LYS A 820 -6.12 -37.94 -15.36
C LYS A 820 -5.66 -37.33 -16.69
N ALA A 821 -4.94 -36.19 -16.67
CA ALA A 821 -4.53 -35.43 -17.86
C ALA A 821 -5.65 -35.12 -18.88
N LYS A 822 -6.91 -35.04 -18.44
CA LYS A 822 -8.08 -34.71 -19.28
C LYS A 822 -8.35 -33.21 -19.33
N VAL A 823 -8.84 -32.74 -20.48
CA VAL A 823 -9.39 -31.38 -20.67
C VAL A 823 -10.89 -31.49 -20.45
N GLY A 824 -11.47 -30.55 -19.72
CA GLY A 824 -12.87 -30.54 -19.35
C GLY A 824 -13.24 -31.48 -18.20
N ASP A 825 -12.28 -32.01 -17.45
CA ASP A 825 -12.58 -32.91 -16.31
C ASP A 825 -13.23 -32.15 -15.14
N TRP A 826 -13.13 -30.82 -15.13
CA TRP A 826 -13.73 -29.97 -14.12
C TRP A 826 -15.24 -30.13 -13.97
N CYS A 827 -15.96 -30.55 -15.01
CA CYS A 827 -17.42 -30.72 -14.96
C CYS A 827 -17.85 -31.89 -14.06
N ASN A 828 -16.93 -32.78 -13.71
CA ASN A 828 -17.19 -33.89 -12.78
C ASN A 828 -17.05 -33.47 -11.31
N ASP A 829 -16.41 -32.32 -11.04
CA ASP A 829 -16.02 -31.89 -9.70
C ASP A 829 -16.68 -30.54 -9.31
N LEU A 830 -17.07 -29.71 -10.28
CA LEU A 830 -17.68 -28.40 -10.04
C LEU A 830 -19.16 -28.38 -10.43
N THR A 831 -19.99 -27.76 -9.59
CA THR A 831 -21.39 -27.52 -9.94
C THR A 831 -21.50 -26.46 -11.05
N PRO A 832 -22.61 -26.42 -11.80
CA PRO A 832 -22.78 -25.41 -12.82
C PRO A 832 -22.74 -23.96 -12.34
N SER A 833 -23.31 -23.68 -11.17
CA SER A 833 -23.26 -22.36 -10.55
C SER A 833 -21.83 -21.93 -10.22
N MET A 834 -21.00 -22.84 -9.70
CA MET A 834 -19.59 -22.57 -9.43
C MET A 834 -18.83 -22.27 -10.73
N ALA A 835 -18.97 -23.15 -11.72
CA ALA A 835 -18.32 -22.96 -13.00
C ALA A 835 -18.73 -21.64 -13.67
N GLU A 836 -20.01 -21.28 -13.60
CA GLU A 836 -20.55 -20.01 -14.09
C GLU A 836 -19.94 -18.80 -13.38
N ARG A 837 -19.95 -18.79 -12.04
CA ARG A 837 -19.37 -17.71 -11.22
C ARG A 837 -17.89 -17.50 -11.57
N PHE A 838 -17.16 -18.58 -11.77
CA PHE A 838 -15.73 -18.53 -12.05
C PHE A 838 -15.40 -18.14 -13.47
N LEU A 839 -16.14 -18.64 -14.45
CA LEU A 839 -15.99 -18.24 -15.84
C LEU A 839 -16.27 -16.76 -16.02
N LYS A 840 -17.28 -16.22 -15.32
CA LYS A 840 -17.55 -14.77 -15.31
C LYS A 840 -16.33 -13.97 -14.85
N ILE A 841 -15.69 -14.38 -13.75
CA ILE A 841 -14.46 -13.73 -13.25
C ILE A 841 -13.33 -13.84 -14.30
N VAL A 842 -13.13 -15.02 -14.89
CA VAL A 842 -12.10 -15.23 -15.90
C VAL A 842 -12.34 -14.36 -17.14
N GLU A 843 -13.59 -14.29 -17.62
CA GLU A 843 -13.97 -13.47 -18.77
C GLU A 843 -13.75 -11.98 -18.51
N GLU A 844 -14.16 -11.48 -17.33
CA GLU A 844 -13.93 -10.10 -16.92
C GLU A 844 -12.43 -9.78 -16.81
N LYS A 845 -11.63 -10.68 -16.24
CA LYS A 845 -10.19 -10.48 -16.06
C LYS A 845 -9.39 -10.57 -17.36
N LEU A 846 -9.87 -11.35 -18.33
CA LEU A 846 -9.22 -11.53 -19.62
C LEU A 846 -9.83 -10.65 -20.72
N ALA A 847 -10.88 -9.89 -20.42
CA ALA A 847 -11.50 -8.96 -21.35
C ALA A 847 -10.45 -8.01 -21.94
N GLY A 848 -10.40 -7.93 -23.27
CA GLY A 848 -9.45 -7.09 -24.00
C GLY A 848 -8.02 -7.64 -24.11
N SER A 849 -7.68 -8.77 -23.47
CA SER A 849 -6.32 -9.35 -23.53
C SER A 849 -6.03 -10.18 -24.78
N GLY A 850 -7.06 -10.57 -25.53
CA GLY A 850 -6.96 -11.55 -26.63
C GLY A 850 -6.79 -13.01 -26.18
N LEU A 851 -6.64 -13.28 -24.88
CA LEU A 851 -6.58 -14.63 -24.34
C LEU A 851 -7.97 -15.19 -24.05
N SER A 852 -8.29 -16.34 -24.65
CA SER A 852 -9.55 -17.07 -24.43
C SER A 852 -9.31 -18.56 -24.21
N PHE A 853 -10.26 -19.22 -23.53
CA PHE A 853 -10.25 -20.67 -23.29
C PHE A 853 -11.47 -21.34 -23.93
N LYS A 854 -11.29 -22.54 -24.49
CA LYS A 854 -12.41 -23.36 -25.01
C LYS A 854 -13.23 -23.86 -23.79
N VAL A 855 -14.51 -23.55 -23.74
CA VAL A 855 -15.49 -24.08 -22.76
C VAL A 855 -16.45 -25.02 -23.49
N ILE A 856 -16.82 -26.15 -22.87
CA ILE A 856 -17.63 -27.21 -23.48
C ILE A 856 -18.98 -26.64 -23.97
N SER A 857 -19.37 -26.98 -25.20
CA SER A 857 -20.55 -26.44 -25.90
C SER A 857 -21.89 -26.70 -25.20
N SER A 858 -22.02 -27.81 -24.45
CA SER A 858 -23.24 -28.12 -23.69
C SER A 858 -23.58 -27.09 -22.60
N PHE A 859 -22.59 -26.35 -22.10
CA PHE A 859 -22.77 -25.26 -21.14
C PHE A 859 -23.28 -23.96 -21.79
N LYS A 860 -22.94 -23.71 -23.06
CA LYS A 860 -23.39 -22.51 -23.76
C LYS A 860 -24.90 -22.52 -24.02
N SER A 861 -25.52 -23.71 -24.14
CA SER A 861 -26.95 -23.87 -24.40
C SER A 861 -27.85 -23.40 -23.23
N SER A 862 -27.40 -23.57 -21.98
CA SER A 862 -28.10 -23.00 -20.81
C SER A 862 -27.80 -21.51 -20.62
N TYR A 863 -26.60 -21.06 -21.00
CA TYR A 863 -26.11 -19.69 -20.83
C TYR A 863 -26.81 -18.63 -21.71
N PHE A 864 -27.23 -19.00 -22.93
CA PHE A 864 -27.76 -18.03 -23.91
C PHE A 864 -29.30 -17.99 -24.04
N LYS A 865 -30.06 -18.75 -23.25
CA LYS A 865 -31.53 -18.72 -23.35
C LYS A 865 -32.20 -17.52 -22.65
N ASN A 866 -31.51 -16.82 -21.74
CA ASN A 866 -32.14 -15.80 -20.87
C ASN A 866 -31.46 -14.41 -20.84
N SER A 867 -30.46 -14.12 -21.69
CA SER A 867 -29.89 -12.77 -21.78
C SER A 867 -30.39 -12.04 -23.04
N THR A 868 -31.29 -11.09 -22.84
CA THR A 868 -31.65 -10.06 -23.82
C THR A 868 -30.49 -9.07 -23.99
N LEU A 869 -29.42 -9.50 -24.67
CA LEU A 869 -28.39 -8.63 -25.23
C LEU A 869 -28.15 -9.05 -26.68
N SER A 870 -29.10 -8.69 -27.54
CA SER A 870 -29.00 -8.76 -28.99
C SER A 870 -28.08 -7.64 -29.51
N GLY A 871 -26.78 -7.78 -29.28
CA GLY A 871 -25.79 -6.86 -29.83
C GLY A 871 -24.39 -7.41 -29.61
N LEU A 872 -23.65 -7.61 -30.71
CA LEU A 872 -22.30 -8.17 -30.81
C LEU A 872 -22.18 -9.67 -31.08
N SER A 873 -23.06 -10.22 -31.90
CA SER A 873 -22.73 -11.38 -32.76
C SER A 873 -22.19 -10.90 -34.11
N LYS A 874 -20.95 -10.37 -34.14
CA LYS A 874 -20.13 -10.25 -35.37
C LYS A 874 -18.73 -9.76 -34.98
N LEU A 875 -17.79 -10.70 -34.88
CA LEU A 875 -16.37 -10.58 -35.24
C LEU A 875 -15.70 -11.91 -34.84
N ALA A 876 -15.98 -12.94 -35.64
CA ALA A 876 -15.14 -14.12 -35.71
C ALA A 876 -13.99 -13.82 -36.68
N PHE A 877 -12.82 -14.30 -36.27
CA PHE A 877 -11.52 -14.24 -36.92
C PHE A 877 -11.51 -14.66 -38.40
N GLN A 878 -10.74 -13.91 -39.21
CA GLN A 878 -9.93 -14.49 -40.28
C GLN A 878 -8.56 -13.81 -40.26
N TYR A 879 -7.51 -14.63 -40.14
CA TYR A 879 -6.12 -14.25 -40.35
C TYR A 879 -5.89 -13.78 -41.80
N PRO A 880 -4.89 -12.91 -42.03
CA PRO A 880 -3.93 -13.24 -43.06
C PRO A 880 -2.49 -13.00 -42.58
N ASN A 881 -1.75 -14.10 -42.38
CA ASN A 881 -0.33 -14.13 -42.67
C ASN A 881 -0.19 -14.55 -44.12
N THR A 882 0.30 -13.67 -45.00
CA THR A 882 1.14 -14.04 -46.15
C THR A 882 1.66 -12.79 -46.85
N LEU A 883 2.98 -12.63 -46.83
CA LEU A 883 3.73 -11.87 -47.81
C LEU A 883 3.73 -12.64 -49.15
N SER A 884 3.67 -11.88 -50.26
CA SER A 884 4.11 -12.20 -51.64
C SER A 884 3.03 -12.37 -52.73
N GLN A 885 2.85 -11.26 -53.46
CA GLN A 885 2.78 -11.09 -54.93
C GLN A 885 1.77 -11.84 -55.85
N LYS A 886 1.15 -11.00 -56.72
CA LYS A 886 0.55 -11.19 -58.07
C LYS A 886 -0.97 -11.47 -58.19
N GLY A 887 -1.69 -10.42 -58.62
CA GLY A 887 -2.41 -10.36 -59.91
C GLY A 887 -3.84 -10.94 -59.99
N PRO A 888 -4.80 -10.27 -60.67
CA PRO A 888 -6.23 -10.38 -60.35
C PRO A 888 -7.02 -11.28 -61.31
N LYS A 889 -8.03 -11.99 -60.81
CA LYS A 889 -9.20 -12.41 -61.62
C LYS A 889 -10.50 -12.40 -60.80
N THR A 890 -11.53 -12.01 -61.53
CA THR A 890 -12.90 -11.60 -61.18
C THR A 890 -13.91 -12.76 -61.08
N LEU A 891 -15.13 -12.39 -60.66
CA LEU A 891 -16.42 -13.09 -60.59
C LEU A 891 -16.70 -13.88 -59.30
N ASP A 892 -17.73 -13.64 -58.49
CA ASP A 892 -19.11 -13.13 -58.58
C ASP A 892 -20.15 -14.23 -58.36
N THR A 893 -20.80 -14.10 -57.20
CA THR A 893 -22.16 -14.51 -56.79
C THR A 893 -22.73 -15.92 -56.95
N LYS A 894 -23.33 -16.32 -55.81
CA LYS A 894 -24.72 -16.80 -55.60
C LYS A 894 -24.98 -18.31 -55.53
N THR A 895 -26.01 -18.58 -54.70
CA THR A 895 -26.96 -19.73 -54.71
C THR A 895 -26.47 -20.96 -53.93
N ASN A 896 -27.19 -21.63 -53.04
CA ASN A 896 -28.47 -21.47 -52.31
C ASN A 896 -28.44 -22.54 -51.19
N ILE A 897 -28.84 -22.23 -49.95
CA ILE A 897 -30.09 -22.64 -49.23
C ILE A 897 -30.19 -24.15 -48.86
N VAL A 898 -30.73 -24.40 -47.64
CA VAL A 898 -31.49 -25.58 -47.15
C VAL A 898 -30.60 -26.69 -46.53
N GLU A 899 -30.81 -27.34 -45.37
CA GLU A 899 -31.84 -27.46 -44.31
C GLU A 899 -31.13 -28.00 -43.03
N ILE A 900 -31.44 -27.53 -41.81
CA ILE A 900 -32.19 -28.23 -40.73
C ILE A 900 -31.63 -29.64 -40.40
N VAL A 901 -31.22 -30.01 -39.18
CA VAL A 901 -32.05 -30.52 -38.07
C VAL A 901 -31.12 -31.03 -36.94
N ILE A 902 -31.26 -30.43 -35.74
CA ILE A 902 -31.22 -31.01 -34.38
C ILE A 902 -30.06 -31.96 -33.98
N ASN A 903 -29.15 -31.47 -33.11
CA ASN A 903 -29.15 -31.77 -31.65
C ASN A 903 -28.19 -30.84 -30.90
#